data_AF-A0A940U6N7-F1
#
_entry.id   AF-A0A940U6N7-F1
#
_cell.length_a   1.000
_cell.length_b   1.000
_cell.length_c   1.000
_cell.angle_alpha   90.00
_cell.angle_beta   90.00
_cell.angle_gamma   90.00
#
_symmetry.space_group_name_H-M   'P 1'
#
loop_
_entity.id
_entity.type
_entity.pdbx_description
1 polymer ?
#
loop_
_entity_poly.entity_id
_entity_poly.type
_entity_poly.pdbx_seq_one_letter_code
_entity_poly.pdbx_strand_id
1 'polypeptide(L)'
;MLTPDGAIRIEKLKDGDGVVSLVAGKAGLGKVLARMEVRSEEIREIALPGVRLRITPEHPVMVGPGTFLLAQRLKPEDKIYVFHDGRLAVTAIQSIRPLLEKQSVYNLLVAPGGTFVASGIVVHNKGCFLPDSPILKADGREASIQTIKPGDQVLAFTAEGQTVRTTVRNIVRREVDGFVTLQTDRQTLRVTAEHPFYVGGGLFKTLESLKVGDRIYAWDGKALSQQPILGLEKIRQRTIVYNLQTDLPYTFFASGFAVHNKGGGGGGCFPAGTLIRTPRGQIPIETLVPGNPLLAMDSQRRIVRTQVDELLLTRSRVLRLETDRGILRTTNEHPLKRIEGDFARAGELRPGERVLAWVNGTLMPATILSASFEEQEQQVYNLRTAWPHTFFAGDLIVHNKGGGGSSRSSSSRSSSSSRSSSSGEASDAAEVIAILIFMGVIAVPVIIFTIRNRKRMKSENLDFVYRAAQIAPKAGKTEKLLDFLSRQDPSMSPQDLRKLAEGTFRKLQECWQARAYGPMEPLLLPPLYAQHKSQLEGLKRSHEINRIENLKVERVDLVNVRYPEKPNQREFTALVTASAQDYYVDDRNEKFLRGDSSPARFQEFWTFQRWGDQWRLREIEQAGESDLLKEENFVESLTDETLRGIYGGAAEKAGKAGPWLEKGAEEKATRIDRMLNFLVQTDKLWNRQQMLERARQVFLRVHLAEDSTDPAQAPISDLFPEPAAGLQKKIHERETSGVAIEYRNLCVRKAELILIRNFSDRTKDEFTVRISAHAQKIVRKGDRVLSEQPYVTPFEEYWTFGRL
;
A
#
# COMPACT_ATOMS: atom_id res chain seq x y z
N MET A 1 -1.85 23.10 -25.15
CA MET A 1 -0.56 23.82 -25.05
C MET A 1 -0.64 25.04 -25.92
N LEU A 2 -0.32 26.22 -25.39
CA LEU A 2 -0.32 27.45 -26.19
C LEU A 2 1.02 27.60 -26.93
N THR A 3 0.98 27.74 -28.24
CA THR A 3 2.14 28.05 -29.11
C THR A 3 1.91 29.39 -29.81
N PRO A 4 2.93 29.96 -30.47
CA PRO A 4 2.77 31.20 -31.25
C PRO A 4 1.69 31.10 -32.33
N ASP A 5 1.52 29.90 -32.90
CA ASP A 5 0.58 29.64 -33.99
C ASP A 5 -0.80 29.14 -33.51
N GLY A 6 -1.03 29.11 -32.19
CA GLY A 6 -2.30 28.73 -31.57
C GLY A 6 -2.23 27.57 -30.59
N ALA A 7 -3.38 27.05 -30.16
CA ALA A 7 -3.43 25.97 -29.18
C ALA A 7 -3.23 24.59 -29.84
N ILE A 8 -2.19 23.88 -29.45
CA ILE A 8 -1.90 22.51 -29.91
C ILE A 8 -2.05 21.52 -28.76
N ARG A 9 -2.47 20.28 -29.04
CA ARG A 9 -2.50 19.23 -28.03
C ARG A 9 -1.09 18.81 -27.63
N ILE A 10 -0.87 18.57 -26.33
CA ILE A 10 0.47 18.34 -25.77
C ILE A 10 1.16 17.10 -26.36
N GLU A 11 0.38 16.09 -26.76
CA GLU A 11 0.88 14.86 -27.38
C GLU A 11 1.42 15.04 -28.80
N LYS A 12 1.11 16.17 -29.45
CA LYS A 12 1.58 16.49 -30.81
C LYS A 12 2.88 17.28 -30.83
N LEU A 13 3.32 17.80 -29.68
CA LEU A 13 4.56 18.58 -29.58
C LEU A 13 5.79 17.68 -29.77
N LYS A 14 6.78 18.21 -30.49
CA LYS A 14 8.09 17.62 -30.77
C LYS A 14 9.21 18.51 -30.21
N ASP A 15 10.38 17.93 -30.09
CA ASP A 15 11.58 18.67 -29.69
C ASP A 15 11.89 19.74 -30.75
N GLY A 16 12.09 20.98 -30.31
CA GLY A 16 12.27 22.17 -31.14
C GLY A 16 11.01 23.03 -31.29
N ASP A 17 9.80 22.51 -31.00
CA ASP A 17 8.54 23.24 -31.18
C ASP A 17 8.47 24.47 -30.26
N GLY A 18 7.96 25.59 -30.78
CA GLY A 18 7.75 26.82 -30.03
C GLY A 18 6.51 26.75 -29.12
N VAL A 19 6.63 27.18 -27.88
CA VAL A 19 5.53 27.30 -26.90
C VAL A 19 5.59 28.66 -26.21
N VAL A 20 4.45 29.14 -25.70
CA VAL A 20 4.43 30.36 -24.87
C VAL A 20 5.00 30.04 -23.49
N SER A 21 6.07 30.75 -23.12
CA SER A 21 6.80 30.65 -21.85
C SER A 21 6.85 32.02 -21.18
N LEU A 22 6.92 32.07 -19.85
CA LEU A 22 7.15 33.30 -19.10
C LEU A 22 8.64 33.42 -18.77
N VAL A 23 9.29 34.48 -19.24
CA VAL A 23 10.68 34.80 -18.90
C VAL A 23 10.67 36.11 -18.12
N ALA A 24 11.14 36.08 -16.86
CA ALA A 24 11.16 37.25 -15.97
C ALA A 24 9.79 37.95 -15.84
N GLY A 25 8.70 37.17 -15.79
CA GLY A 25 7.33 37.67 -15.63
C GLY A 25 6.69 38.23 -16.90
N LYS A 26 7.38 38.19 -18.06
CA LYS A 26 6.82 38.58 -19.36
C LYS A 26 6.65 37.34 -20.25
N ALA A 27 5.56 37.29 -21.00
CA ALA A 27 5.36 36.24 -21.98
C ALA A 27 6.33 36.39 -23.16
N GLY A 28 6.93 35.28 -23.56
CA GLY A 28 7.87 35.19 -24.67
C GLY A 28 7.88 33.79 -25.29
N LEU A 29 8.77 33.58 -26.25
CA LEU A 29 8.91 32.30 -26.95
C LEU A 29 9.84 31.35 -26.18
N GLY A 30 9.30 30.23 -25.73
CA GLY A 30 10.04 29.06 -25.27
C GLY A 30 10.11 27.99 -26.35
N LYS A 31 11.10 27.09 -26.27
CA LYS A 31 11.23 25.89 -27.11
C LYS A 31 11.06 24.65 -26.26
N VAL A 32 10.30 23.67 -26.76
CA VAL A 32 10.23 22.32 -26.21
C VAL A 32 11.58 21.66 -26.46
N LEU A 33 12.32 21.38 -25.39
CA LEU A 33 13.58 20.66 -25.47
C LEU A 33 13.40 19.14 -25.30
N ALA A 34 12.32 18.73 -24.62
CA ALA A 34 11.94 17.33 -24.46
C ALA A 34 10.46 17.19 -24.09
N ARG A 35 9.79 16.18 -24.63
CA ARG A 35 8.46 15.71 -24.18
C ARG A 35 8.55 14.29 -23.63
N MET A 36 8.03 14.06 -22.43
CA MET A 36 8.02 12.74 -21.80
C MET A 36 6.60 12.34 -21.46
N GLU A 37 6.16 11.20 -21.95
CA GLU A 37 4.88 10.59 -21.61
C GLU A 37 5.01 9.76 -20.33
N VAL A 38 4.09 9.97 -19.39
CA VAL A 38 4.00 9.23 -18.13
C VAL A 38 2.55 8.82 -17.96
N ARG A 39 2.27 7.59 -17.51
CA ARG A 39 0.91 7.23 -17.07
C ARG A 39 0.76 7.53 -15.59
N SER A 40 -0.15 8.43 -15.27
CA SER A 40 -0.50 8.76 -13.89
C SER A 40 -1.87 8.17 -13.56
N GLU A 41 -1.96 7.54 -12.39
CA GLU A 41 -3.22 7.04 -11.82
C GLU A 41 -3.92 8.11 -10.99
N GLU A 42 -3.18 9.15 -10.62
CA GLU A 42 -3.70 10.33 -9.97
C GLU A 42 -3.61 11.51 -10.94
N ILE A 43 -4.78 11.97 -11.40
CA ILE A 43 -4.92 13.15 -12.24
C ILE A 43 -5.98 14.03 -11.59
N ARG A 44 -5.73 15.33 -11.54
CA ARG A 44 -6.69 16.33 -11.09
C ARG A 44 -7.13 17.14 -12.28
N GLU A 45 -8.43 17.40 -12.40
CA GLU A 45 -8.94 18.41 -13.30
C GLU A 45 -9.18 19.70 -12.52
N ILE A 46 -8.43 20.74 -12.86
CA ILE A 46 -8.62 22.09 -12.37
C ILE A 46 -9.53 22.82 -13.36
N ALA A 47 -10.66 23.33 -12.86
CA ALA A 47 -11.60 24.11 -13.65
C ALA A 47 -11.61 25.58 -13.20
N LEU A 48 -11.55 26.47 -14.19
CA LEU A 48 -11.63 27.93 -14.11
C LEU A 48 -12.75 28.39 -15.06
N PRO A 49 -13.22 29.65 -14.98
CA PRO A 49 -14.16 30.20 -15.97
C PRO A 49 -13.63 30.01 -17.40
N GLY A 50 -14.32 29.17 -18.19
CA GLY A 50 -13.95 28.90 -19.59
C GLY A 50 -12.72 28.01 -19.82
N VAL A 51 -12.04 27.53 -18.76
CA VAL A 51 -10.78 26.78 -18.86
C VAL A 51 -10.82 25.50 -18.02
N ARG A 52 -10.30 24.40 -18.57
CA ARG A 52 -10.04 23.16 -17.82
C ARG A 52 -8.64 22.64 -18.11
N LEU A 53 -7.91 22.28 -17.05
CA LEU A 53 -6.60 21.64 -17.14
C LEU A 53 -6.62 20.31 -16.39
N ARG A 54 -6.18 19.24 -17.06
CA ARG A 54 -5.87 17.96 -16.41
C ARG A 54 -4.39 17.91 -16.11
N ILE A 55 -4.05 17.65 -14.87
CA ILE A 55 -2.69 17.80 -14.33
C ILE A 55 -2.45 16.74 -13.27
N THR A 56 -1.21 16.28 -13.10
CA THR A 56 -0.89 15.36 -12.01
C THR A 56 -0.80 16.11 -10.67
N PRO A 57 -1.13 15.47 -9.53
CA PRO A 57 -1.15 16.09 -8.21
C PRO A 57 0.19 16.75 -7.81
N GLU A 58 1.31 16.20 -8.28
CA GLU A 58 2.65 16.69 -7.99
C GLU A 58 3.15 17.78 -8.97
N HIS A 59 2.37 18.15 -9.98
CA HIS A 59 2.81 19.17 -10.94
C HIS A 59 2.60 20.59 -10.37
N PRO A 60 3.61 21.48 -10.40
CA PRO A 60 3.48 22.83 -9.84
C PRO A 60 2.64 23.76 -10.72
N VAL A 61 1.72 24.50 -10.10
CA VAL A 61 0.86 25.51 -10.73
C VAL A 61 1.20 26.89 -10.18
N MET A 62 1.27 27.90 -11.04
CA MET A 62 1.68 29.25 -10.66
C MET A 62 0.58 29.95 -9.85
N VAL A 63 0.88 30.29 -8.59
CA VAL A 63 0.02 31.02 -7.65
C VAL A 63 0.49 32.45 -7.38
N GLY A 64 1.71 32.78 -7.81
CA GLY A 64 2.34 34.10 -7.67
C GLY A 64 3.43 34.28 -8.72
N PRO A 65 3.97 35.51 -8.93
CA PRO A 65 5.10 35.74 -9.82
C PRO A 65 6.28 34.82 -9.43
N GLY A 66 6.63 33.87 -10.31
CA GLY A 66 7.63 32.83 -10.06
C GLY A 66 7.37 31.88 -8.90
N THR A 67 6.17 31.89 -8.32
CA THR A 67 5.79 31.11 -7.14
C THR A 67 4.78 30.05 -7.53
N PHE A 68 5.06 28.80 -7.13
CA PHE A 68 4.29 27.63 -7.53
C PHE A 68 3.85 26.83 -6.30
N LEU A 69 2.61 26.32 -6.38
CA LEU A 69 2.05 25.38 -5.42
C LEU A 69 1.74 24.06 -6.14
N LEU A 70 1.98 22.93 -5.49
CA LEU A 70 1.66 21.62 -6.05
C LEU A 70 0.16 21.50 -6.29
N ALA A 71 -0.26 20.94 -7.43
CA ALA A 71 -1.67 20.82 -7.80
C ALA A 71 -2.51 20.07 -6.75
N GLN A 72 -1.90 19.19 -5.95
CA GLN A 72 -2.58 18.46 -4.88
C GLN A 72 -3.01 19.32 -3.68
N ARG A 73 -2.35 20.47 -3.50
CA ARG A 73 -2.59 21.41 -2.40
C ARG A 73 -3.52 22.55 -2.78
N LEU A 74 -3.76 22.74 -4.07
CA LEU A 74 -4.74 23.71 -4.54
C LEU A 74 -6.14 23.32 -4.05
N LYS A 75 -6.95 24.33 -3.76
CA LYS A 75 -8.35 24.24 -3.34
C LYS A 75 -9.22 25.14 -4.23
N PRO A 76 -10.54 24.91 -4.30
CA PRO A 76 -11.46 25.91 -4.83
C PRO A 76 -11.23 27.27 -4.16
N GLU A 77 -11.42 28.36 -4.92
CA GLU A 77 -11.13 29.75 -4.56
C GLU A 77 -9.64 30.17 -4.51
N ASP A 78 -8.70 29.23 -4.56
CA ASP A 78 -7.28 29.60 -4.70
C ASP A 78 -7.07 30.37 -6.01
N LYS A 79 -6.28 31.45 -5.95
CA LYS A 79 -5.98 32.30 -7.10
C LYS A 79 -4.74 31.79 -7.84
N ILE A 80 -4.89 31.49 -9.14
CA ILE A 80 -3.82 31.02 -10.02
C ILE A 80 -3.65 31.93 -11.24
N TYR A 81 -2.46 31.87 -11.84
CA TYR A 81 -2.10 32.66 -13.00
C TYR A 81 -2.58 31.99 -14.30
N VAL A 82 -3.33 32.75 -15.09
CA VAL A 82 -3.83 32.35 -16.40
C VAL A 82 -3.32 33.30 -17.47
N PHE A 83 -3.11 32.78 -18.67
CA PHE A 83 -2.66 33.55 -19.83
C PHE A 83 -3.72 33.49 -20.93
N HIS A 84 -4.27 34.65 -21.28
CA HIS A 84 -5.34 34.81 -22.27
C HIS A 84 -5.15 36.14 -23.02
N ASP A 85 -5.39 36.14 -24.34
CA ASP A 85 -5.26 37.31 -25.22
C ASP A 85 -3.94 38.09 -25.08
N GLY A 86 -2.83 37.37 -24.93
CA GLY A 86 -1.49 37.97 -24.80
C GLY A 86 -1.22 38.62 -23.44
N ARG A 87 -2.14 38.51 -22.47
CA ARG A 87 -2.00 39.09 -21.12
C ARG A 87 -2.05 38.02 -20.05
N LEU A 88 -1.31 38.29 -18.98
CA LEU A 88 -1.30 37.49 -17.77
C LEU A 88 -2.35 38.04 -16.80
N ALA A 89 -3.25 37.19 -16.32
CA ALA A 89 -4.30 37.55 -15.38
C ALA A 89 -4.33 36.55 -14.21
N VAL A 90 -5.01 36.94 -13.12
CA VAL A 90 -5.19 36.09 -11.94
C VAL A 90 -6.66 35.72 -11.83
N THR A 91 -6.93 34.42 -11.69
CA THR A 91 -8.30 33.89 -11.64
C THR A 91 -8.44 32.85 -10.53
N ALA A 92 -9.59 32.84 -9.86
CA ALA A 92 -9.90 31.88 -8.80
C ALA A 92 -10.36 30.53 -9.37
N ILE A 93 -9.88 29.43 -8.80
CA ILE A 93 -10.27 28.08 -9.18
C ILE A 93 -11.73 27.82 -8.78
N GLN A 94 -12.57 27.43 -9.74
CA GLN A 94 -13.98 27.10 -9.48
C GLN A 94 -14.15 25.72 -8.85
N SER A 95 -13.38 24.74 -9.34
CA SER A 95 -13.40 23.39 -8.78
C SER A 95 -12.12 22.63 -9.12
N ILE A 96 -11.79 21.68 -8.25
CA ILE A 96 -10.73 20.70 -8.48
C ILE A 96 -11.33 19.35 -8.21
N ARG A 97 -11.23 18.43 -9.16
CA ARG A 97 -11.74 17.06 -8.99
C ARG A 97 -10.67 16.04 -9.35
N PRO A 98 -10.53 14.94 -8.58
CA PRO A 98 -9.76 13.82 -9.03
C PRO A 98 -10.45 13.18 -10.25
N LEU A 99 -9.68 12.86 -11.26
CA LEU A 99 -10.08 12.00 -12.37
C LEU A 99 -9.49 10.61 -12.07
N LEU A 100 -10.36 9.65 -11.80
CA LEU A 100 -9.99 8.26 -11.44
C LEU A 100 -9.65 7.41 -12.68
N GLU A 101 -9.25 8.06 -13.76
CA GLU A 101 -8.92 7.43 -15.03
C GLU A 101 -7.41 7.48 -15.23
N LYS A 102 -6.79 6.33 -15.50
CA LYS A 102 -5.39 6.29 -15.92
C LYS A 102 -5.29 6.93 -17.30
N GLN A 103 -4.77 8.14 -17.37
CA GLN A 103 -4.53 8.83 -18.64
C GLN A 103 -3.02 9.02 -18.84
N SER A 104 -2.61 9.03 -20.11
CA SER A 104 -1.28 9.50 -20.47
C SER A 104 -1.21 11.00 -20.18
N VAL A 105 -0.31 11.36 -19.27
CA VAL A 105 0.07 12.74 -18.98
C VAL A 105 1.45 13.01 -19.57
N TYR A 106 1.73 14.26 -19.86
CA TYR A 106 2.96 14.64 -20.54
C TYR A 106 3.70 15.67 -19.70
N ASN A 107 4.97 15.40 -19.43
CA ASN A 107 5.89 16.37 -18.86
C ASN A 107 6.66 17.02 -20.00
N LEU A 108 6.67 18.36 -20.03
CA LEU A 108 7.50 19.12 -20.97
C LEU A 108 8.71 19.68 -20.26
N LEU A 109 9.75 19.85 -21.05
CA LEU A 109 10.89 20.70 -20.74
C LEU A 109 10.88 21.86 -21.73
N VAL A 110 10.76 23.08 -21.22
CA VAL A 110 10.66 24.31 -22.02
C VAL A 110 11.74 25.30 -21.63
N ALA A 111 12.51 25.81 -22.60
CA ALA A 111 13.51 26.84 -22.35
C ALA A 111 13.47 27.93 -23.44
N PRO A 112 13.78 29.21 -23.12
CA PRO A 112 14.02 29.76 -21.79
C PRO A 112 12.73 29.93 -20.96
N GLY A 113 12.85 30.21 -19.66
CA GLY A 113 11.72 30.64 -18.80
C GLY A 113 11.03 29.56 -17.98
N GLY A 114 11.43 28.29 -18.12
CA GLY A 114 11.02 27.22 -17.21
C GLY A 114 9.54 26.86 -17.20
N THR A 115 8.68 27.63 -17.87
CA THR A 115 7.24 27.62 -17.74
C THR A 115 6.59 27.37 -19.09
N PHE A 116 5.34 26.91 -19.05
CA PHE A 116 4.53 26.79 -20.24
C PHE A 116 3.06 26.94 -19.92
N VAL A 117 2.29 27.36 -20.92
CA VAL A 117 0.85 27.58 -20.77
C VAL A 117 0.07 26.34 -21.23
N ALA A 118 -0.46 25.60 -20.25
CA ALA A 118 -1.27 24.41 -20.47
C ALA A 118 -2.75 24.75 -20.26
N SER A 119 -3.55 24.66 -21.34
CA SER A 119 -4.96 25.08 -21.34
C SER A 119 -5.19 26.49 -20.78
N GLY A 120 -4.29 27.43 -21.00
CA GLY A 120 -4.40 28.79 -20.47
C GLY A 120 -3.91 28.97 -19.03
N ILE A 121 -3.53 27.89 -18.33
CA ILE A 121 -2.94 27.96 -16.97
C ILE A 121 -1.42 27.92 -17.08
N VAL A 122 -0.72 28.75 -16.29
CA VAL A 122 0.74 28.75 -16.25
C VAL A 122 1.24 27.66 -15.30
N VAL A 123 2.00 26.72 -15.85
CA VAL A 123 2.62 25.59 -15.15
C VAL A 123 4.13 25.54 -15.44
N HIS A 124 4.86 24.69 -14.72
CA HIS A 124 6.33 24.75 -14.66
C HIS A 124 7.04 23.43 -15.05
N ASN A 125 8.29 23.51 -15.52
CA ASN A 125 9.17 22.39 -15.84
C ASN A 125 9.57 21.56 -14.60
N LYS A 126 10.00 20.32 -14.82
CA LYS A 126 10.72 19.53 -13.82
C LYS A 126 12.24 19.67 -14.10
N GLY A 127 12.93 20.59 -13.40
CA GLY A 127 14.34 21.00 -13.67
C GLY A 127 15.40 19.91 -13.46
N CYS A 128 16.69 20.19 -13.69
CA CYS A 128 17.81 19.22 -13.60
C CYS A 128 19.09 19.80 -12.95
N PHE A 129 20.00 18.92 -12.53
CA PHE A 129 21.23 19.22 -11.77
C PHE A 129 22.49 18.78 -12.52
N LEU A 130 23.67 19.38 -12.26
CA LEU A 130 24.90 18.91 -12.91
C LEU A 130 25.39 17.55 -12.35
N PRO A 131 26.15 16.75 -13.12
CA PRO A 131 26.65 15.42 -12.76
C PRO A 131 27.35 15.31 -11.39
N ASP A 132 28.07 16.36 -11.01
CA ASP A 132 28.82 16.50 -9.76
C ASP A 132 27.94 16.86 -8.56
N SER A 133 26.68 17.26 -8.78
CA SER A 133 25.77 17.72 -7.73
C SER A 133 25.62 16.68 -6.61
N PRO A 134 26.01 17.00 -5.37
CA PRO A 134 25.89 16.07 -4.24
C PRO A 134 24.42 15.78 -3.91
N ILE A 135 24.08 14.52 -3.67
CA ILE A 135 22.74 14.10 -3.21
C ILE A 135 22.88 13.53 -1.80
N LEU A 136 22.06 14.01 -0.88
CA LEU A 136 22.06 13.54 0.50
C LEU A 136 21.41 12.16 0.58
N LYS A 137 22.22 11.13 0.86
CA LYS A 137 21.75 9.76 1.05
C LYS A 137 21.04 9.63 2.41
N ALA A 138 20.21 8.60 2.54
CA ALA A 138 19.45 8.35 3.77
C ALA A 138 20.33 8.01 4.99
N ASP A 139 21.60 7.68 4.76
CA ASP A 139 22.62 7.43 5.80
C ASP A 139 23.38 8.71 6.21
N GLY A 140 23.00 9.87 5.68
CA GLY A 140 23.60 11.18 5.99
C GLY A 140 24.86 11.52 5.19
N ARG A 141 25.36 10.61 4.33
CA ARG A 141 26.47 10.91 3.43
C ARG A 141 25.97 11.56 2.15
N GLU A 142 26.84 12.31 1.48
CA GLU A 142 26.56 12.83 0.15
C GLU A 142 27.20 11.96 -0.94
N ALA A 143 26.50 11.80 -2.06
CA ALA A 143 27.04 11.15 -3.26
C ALA A 143 26.63 11.94 -4.51
N SER A 144 27.55 12.12 -5.45
CA SER A 144 27.25 12.84 -6.70
C SER A 144 26.11 12.18 -7.46
N ILE A 145 25.19 12.98 -7.99
CA ILE A 145 23.97 12.50 -8.66
C ILE A 145 24.25 11.53 -9.81
N GLN A 146 25.39 11.65 -10.51
CA GLN A 146 25.79 10.73 -11.57
C GLN A 146 26.09 9.30 -11.08
N THR A 147 26.39 9.15 -9.78
CA THR A 147 26.78 7.87 -9.14
C THR A 147 25.61 7.17 -8.45
N ILE A 148 24.53 7.91 -8.19
CA ILE A 148 23.27 7.37 -7.67
C ILE A 148 22.74 6.31 -8.64
N LYS A 149 22.07 5.28 -8.11
CA LYS A 149 21.45 4.19 -8.88
C LYS A 149 20.01 3.96 -8.45
N PRO A 150 19.14 3.46 -9.34
CA PRO A 150 17.83 2.93 -8.92
C PRO A 150 18.00 1.91 -7.78
N GLY A 151 17.20 2.06 -6.73
CA GLY A 151 17.30 1.30 -5.48
C GLY A 151 18.06 2.01 -4.35
N ASP A 152 18.83 3.06 -4.64
CA ASP A 152 19.49 3.85 -3.60
C ASP A 152 18.46 4.57 -2.72
N GLN A 153 18.74 4.64 -1.42
CA GLN A 153 17.95 5.40 -0.45
C GLN A 153 18.53 6.80 -0.30
N VAL A 154 17.68 7.81 -0.45
CA VAL A 154 18.03 9.24 -0.28
C VAL A 154 17.18 9.87 0.80
N LEU A 155 17.69 10.95 1.40
CA LEU A 155 16.93 11.75 2.33
C LEU A 155 15.96 12.64 1.55
N ALA A 156 14.73 12.72 2.01
CA ALA A 156 13.63 13.49 1.44
C ALA A 156 12.90 14.26 2.54
N PHE A 157 11.89 15.05 2.17
CA PHE A 157 11.09 15.82 3.11
C PHE A 157 9.61 15.85 2.74
N THR A 158 8.73 15.82 3.74
CA THR A 158 7.27 15.98 3.55
C THR A 158 6.91 17.43 3.27
N ALA A 159 5.65 17.68 2.89
CA ALA A 159 5.16 19.03 2.62
C ALA A 159 5.13 19.93 3.87
N GLU A 160 5.19 19.32 5.06
CA GLU A 160 5.30 19.97 6.37
C GLU A 160 6.76 20.23 6.77
N GLY A 161 7.73 19.80 5.94
CA GLY A 161 9.16 19.95 6.21
C GLY A 161 9.76 18.88 7.12
N GLN A 162 9.06 17.76 7.35
CA GLN A 162 9.61 16.64 8.11
C GLN A 162 10.51 15.79 7.22
N THR A 163 11.70 15.42 7.69
CA THR A 163 12.59 14.55 6.91
C THR A 163 12.12 13.10 6.93
N VAL A 164 12.14 12.46 5.76
CA VAL A 164 11.78 11.05 5.56
C VAL A 164 12.78 10.38 4.63
N ARG A 165 12.75 9.06 4.55
CA ARG A 165 13.58 8.29 3.61
C ARG A 165 12.77 7.92 2.39
N THR A 166 13.38 7.97 1.21
CA THR A 166 12.74 7.57 -0.05
C THR A 166 13.70 6.80 -0.94
N THR A 167 13.17 5.96 -1.82
CA THR A 167 13.97 5.15 -2.75
C THR A 167 14.02 5.83 -4.11
N VAL A 168 15.21 5.88 -4.71
CA VAL A 168 15.38 6.25 -6.12
C VAL A 168 14.83 5.15 -7.00
N ARG A 169 13.86 5.46 -7.85
CA ARG A 169 13.25 4.56 -8.83
C ARG A 169 13.93 4.60 -10.18
N ASN A 170 14.38 5.77 -10.60
CA ASN A 170 15.00 5.97 -11.90
C ASN A 170 15.87 7.23 -11.90
N ILE A 171 16.72 7.36 -12.92
CA ILE A 171 17.61 8.51 -13.12
C ILE A 171 17.38 9.04 -14.52
N VAL A 172 17.13 10.34 -14.61
CA VAL A 172 16.94 11.01 -15.89
C VAL A 172 18.19 11.80 -16.22
N ARG A 173 18.66 11.68 -17.46
CA ARG A 173 19.85 12.39 -17.99
C ARG A 173 19.45 13.13 -19.25
N ARG A 174 19.99 14.34 -19.46
CA ARG A 174 19.79 15.12 -20.70
C ARG A 174 20.89 16.14 -20.89
N GLU A 175 21.00 16.70 -22.08
CA GLU A 175 21.91 17.80 -22.39
C GLU A 175 21.19 19.15 -22.32
N VAL A 176 21.87 20.20 -21.85
CA VAL A 176 21.37 21.59 -21.79
C VAL A 176 22.46 22.57 -22.18
N ASP A 177 22.10 23.74 -22.70
CA ASP A 177 23.06 24.77 -23.19
C ASP A 177 23.49 25.78 -22.12
N GLY A 178 23.04 25.61 -20.88
CA GLY A 178 23.43 26.47 -19.77
C GLY A 178 22.78 26.08 -18.44
N PHE A 179 23.34 26.61 -17.36
CA PHE A 179 22.91 26.38 -15.98
C PHE A 179 23.17 27.62 -15.12
N VAL A 180 22.76 27.58 -13.86
CA VAL A 180 22.95 28.63 -12.87
C VAL A 180 23.73 28.07 -11.70
N THR A 181 24.74 28.82 -11.24
CA THR A 181 25.40 28.59 -9.96
C THR A 181 24.64 29.37 -8.90
N LEU A 182 23.99 28.66 -7.99
CA LEU A 182 23.32 29.17 -6.80
C LEU A 182 24.27 29.06 -5.60
N GLN A 183 24.46 30.15 -4.86
CA GLN A 183 25.30 30.19 -3.67
C GLN A 183 24.51 30.70 -2.45
N THR A 184 24.65 30.03 -1.32
CA THR A 184 24.28 30.52 0.02
C THR A 184 25.54 30.65 0.90
N ASP A 185 25.36 31.03 2.15
CA ASP A 185 26.44 31.09 3.16
C ASP A 185 27.09 29.74 3.44
N ARG A 186 26.42 28.63 3.11
CA ARG A 186 26.87 27.28 3.47
C ARG A 186 27.18 26.38 2.28
N GLN A 187 26.59 26.64 1.13
CA GLN A 187 26.55 25.65 0.05
C GLN A 187 26.40 26.30 -1.33
N THR A 188 26.89 25.59 -2.34
CA THR A 188 26.81 26.00 -3.75
C THR A 188 26.19 24.86 -4.55
N LEU A 189 25.22 25.17 -5.38
CA LEU A 189 24.57 24.20 -6.26
C LEU A 189 24.53 24.71 -7.69
N ARG A 190 24.95 23.87 -8.62
CA ARG A 190 24.82 24.12 -10.06
C ARG A 190 23.59 23.40 -10.59
N VAL A 191 22.66 24.17 -11.11
CA VAL A 191 21.31 23.69 -11.43
C VAL A 191 20.76 24.45 -12.62
N THR A 192 19.84 23.85 -13.36
CA THR A 192 19.17 24.57 -14.45
C THR A 192 18.29 25.70 -13.90
N ALA A 193 18.20 26.83 -14.63
CA ALA A 193 17.56 28.06 -14.16
C ALA A 193 16.07 27.88 -13.80
N GLU A 194 15.43 26.88 -14.38
CA GLU A 194 14.05 26.52 -14.13
C GLU A 194 13.87 25.70 -12.85
N HIS A 195 14.90 25.13 -12.19
CA HIS A 195 14.63 24.19 -11.11
C HIS A 195 13.89 24.83 -9.89
N PRO A 196 12.80 24.21 -9.38
CA PRO A 196 12.05 24.74 -8.25
C PRO A 196 12.70 24.42 -6.90
N PHE A 197 12.87 25.44 -6.05
CA PHE A 197 13.41 25.36 -4.69
C PHE A 197 12.31 25.53 -3.65
N TYR A 198 12.36 24.74 -2.58
CA TYR A 198 11.41 24.81 -1.49
C TYR A 198 11.56 26.11 -0.69
N VAL A 199 10.45 26.83 -0.48
CA VAL A 199 10.40 28.10 0.29
C VAL A 199 9.49 28.03 1.52
N GLY A 200 9.05 26.82 1.91
CA GLY A 200 8.24 26.58 3.11
C GLY A 200 6.74 26.43 2.83
N GLY A 201 6.01 25.80 3.75
CA GLY A 201 4.55 25.66 3.67
C GLY A 201 4.04 24.92 2.42
N GLY A 202 4.86 24.03 1.82
CA GLY A 202 4.57 23.36 0.55
C GLY A 202 4.77 24.19 -0.72
N LEU A 203 5.31 25.41 -0.62
CA LEU A 203 5.55 26.32 -1.74
C LEU A 203 6.94 26.12 -2.35
N PHE A 204 7.03 26.34 -3.67
CA PHE A 204 8.27 26.29 -4.41
C PHE A 204 8.45 27.54 -5.29
N LYS A 205 9.68 28.03 -5.42
CA LYS A 205 10.05 29.13 -6.34
C LYS A 205 11.13 28.68 -7.30
N THR A 206 11.04 29.11 -8.56
CA THR A 206 12.08 28.80 -9.56
C THR A 206 13.29 29.68 -9.39
N LEU A 207 14.46 29.16 -9.73
CA LEU A 207 15.71 29.91 -9.54
C LEU A 207 15.76 31.22 -10.34
N GLU A 208 15.15 31.27 -11.52
CA GLU A 208 15.02 32.48 -12.32
C GLU A 208 14.13 33.57 -11.70
N SER A 209 13.26 33.21 -10.75
CA SER A 209 12.39 34.15 -10.02
C SER A 209 12.96 34.62 -8.70
N LEU A 210 13.96 33.89 -8.21
CA LEU A 210 14.70 34.20 -6.99
C LEU A 210 15.76 35.25 -7.29
N LYS A 211 16.03 36.09 -6.29
CA LYS A 211 17.07 37.12 -6.33
C LYS A 211 18.05 36.91 -5.18
N VAL A 212 19.24 37.47 -5.31
CA VAL A 212 20.17 37.60 -4.18
C VAL A 212 19.45 38.31 -3.03
N GLY A 213 19.51 37.72 -1.84
CA GLY A 213 18.78 38.14 -0.64
C GLY A 213 17.51 37.33 -0.34
N ASP A 214 16.90 36.67 -1.33
CA ASP A 214 15.74 35.79 -1.08
C ASP A 214 16.14 34.57 -0.23
N ARG A 215 15.19 34.02 0.54
CA ARG A 215 15.45 32.87 1.42
C ARG A 215 14.85 31.58 0.86
N ILE A 216 15.63 30.52 0.86
CA ILE A 216 15.24 29.16 0.44
C ILE A 216 15.56 28.15 1.54
N TYR A 217 14.85 27.04 1.58
CA TYR A 217 15.07 26.00 2.57
C TYR A 217 16.17 25.03 2.14
N ALA A 218 17.06 24.74 3.08
CA ALA A 218 18.15 23.80 2.93
C ALA A 218 18.39 23.03 4.23
N TRP A 219 19.03 21.88 4.12
CA TRP A 219 19.43 21.03 5.22
C TRP A 219 20.67 21.62 5.91
N ASP A 220 20.58 21.84 7.22
CA ASP A 220 21.69 22.38 8.01
C ASP A 220 22.50 21.31 8.78
N GLY A 221 22.23 20.03 8.52
CA GLY A 221 22.81 18.90 9.24
C GLY A 221 21.87 18.28 10.28
N LYS A 222 20.82 19.00 10.71
CA LYS A 222 19.84 18.50 11.69
C LYS A 222 18.39 18.69 11.25
N ALA A 223 18.08 19.82 10.61
CA ALA A 223 16.73 20.16 10.19
C ALA A 223 16.74 20.99 8.89
N LEU A 224 15.53 21.23 8.38
CA LEU A 224 15.30 22.20 7.32
C LEU A 224 15.31 23.61 7.89
N SER A 225 16.21 24.46 7.40
CA SER A 225 16.31 25.86 7.79
C SER A 225 16.43 26.80 6.58
N GLN A 226 16.00 28.05 6.78
CA GLN A 226 16.02 29.07 5.73
C GLN A 226 17.41 29.69 5.59
N GLN A 227 17.95 29.66 4.37
CA GLN A 227 19.24 30.26 4.01
C GLN A 227 19.05 31.38 2.98
N PRO A 228 19.73 32.53 3.13
CA PRO A 228 19.69 33.61 2.15
C PRO A 228 20.54 33.24 0.93
N ILE A 229 20.05 33.58 -0.26
CA ILE A 229 20.81 33.48 -1.51
C ILE A 229 21.84 34.59 -1.54
N LEU A 230 23.12 34.23 -1.63
CA LEU A 230 24.25 35.17 -1.71
C LEU A 230 24.68 35.42 -3.16
N GLY A 231 24.47 34.46 -4.06
CA GLY A 231 24.91 34.58 -5.45
C GLY A 231 24.06 33.76 -6.41
N LEU A 232 23.81 34.33 -7.59
CA LEU A 232 23.17 33.68 -8.73
C LEU A 232 23.94 34.04 -10.00
N GLU A 233 24.68 33.09 -10.56
CA GLU A 233 25.48 33.30 -11.77
C GLU A 233 24.96 32.41 -12.91
N LYS A 234 24.57 33.01 -14.04
CA LYS A 234 24.12 32.29 -15.23
C LYS A 234 25.33 31.92 -16.10
N ILE A 235 25.50 30.63 -16.35
CA ILE A 235 26.59 30.07 -17.14
C ILE A 235 26.01 29.48 -18.43
N ARG A 236 26.47 29.98 -19.59
CA ARG A 236 26.12 29.44 -20.91
C ARG A 236 27.16 28.43 -21.34
N GLN A 237 26.95 27.19 -20.93
CA GLN A 237 27.83 26.07 -21.25
C GLN A 237 26.98 24.84 -21.53
N ARG A 238 27.24 24.20 -22.67
CA ARG A 238 26.61 22.93 -23.03
C ARG A 238 27.12 21.81 -22.13
N THR A 239 26.23 21.15 -21.41
CA THR A 239 26.59 20.09 -20.45
C THR A 239 25.46 19.08 -20.28
N ILE A 240 25.80 17.88 -19.80
CA ILE A 240 24.83 16.89 -19.35
C ILE A 240 24.35 17.27 -17.95
N VAL A 241 23.05 17.09 -17.69
CA VAL A 241 22.39 17.27 -16.39
C VAL A 241 21.53 16.06 -16.05
N TYR A 242 21.31 15.86 -14.76
CA TYR A 242 20.71 14.69 -14.12
C TYR A 242 19.49 15.09 -13.28
N ASN A 243 18.55 14.18 -13.07
CA ASN A 243 17.50 14.31 -12.05
C ASN A 243 17.08 12.93 -11.55
N LEU A 244 16.56 12.84 -10.34
CA LEU A 244 16.11 11.61 -9.70
C LEU A 244 14.60 11.46 -9.80
N GLN A 245 14.16 10.22 -10.02
CA GLN A 245 12.79 9.80 -9.75
C GLN A 245 12.79 9.03 -8.44
N THR A 246 11.98 9.44 -7.47
CA THR A 246 11.91 8.80 -6.15
C THR A 246 10.49 8.33 -5.84
N ASP A 247 10.36 7.47 -4.83
CA ASP A 247 9.06 7.24 -4.18
C ASP A 247 8.51 8.51 -3.52
N LEU A 248 7.32 8.40 -2.93
CA LEU A 248 6.81 9.39 -1.97
C LEU A 248 7.91 9.74 -0.95
N PRO A 249 8.07 11.02 -0.56
CA PRO A 249 7.18 12.17 -0.80
C PRO A 249 7.51 12.98 -2.08
N TYR A 250 8.26 12.42 -3.02
CA TYR A 250 8.63 13.09 -4.28
C TYR A 250 9.55 14.32 -4.16
N THR A 251 10.34 14.35 -3.10
CA THR A 251 11.35 15.38 -2.83
C THR A 251 12.70 14.73 -2.50
N PHE A 252 13.78 15.50 -2.55
CA PHE A 252 15.10 15.08 -2.07
C PHE A 252 15.97 16.30 -1.78
N PHE A 253 17.20 16.07 -1.30
CA PHE A 253 18.18 17.12 -1.08
C PHE A 253 19.33 17.05 -2.08
N ALA A 254 19.62 18.17 -2.74
CA ALA A 254 20.75 18.33 -3.66
C ALA A 254 21.68 19.45 -3.17
N SER A 255 22.92 19.10 -2.82
CA SER A 255 23.91 19.95 -2.13
C SER A 255 23.28 20.64 -0.93
N GLY A 256 22.60 19.87 -0.08
CA GLY A 256 21.79 20.35 1.04
C GLY A 256 20.50 21.11 0.68
N PHE A 257 20.29 21.58 -0.55
CA PHE A 257 19.07 22.32 -0.91
C PHE A 257 17.85 21.40 -1.03
N ALA A 258 16.70 21.86 -0.53
CA ALA A 258 15.45 21.13 -0.58
C ALA A 258 14.75 21.31 -1.94
N VAL A 259 14.65 20.22 -2.71
CA VAL A 259 14.26 20.24 -4.13
C VAL A 259 13.20 19.18 -4.47
N HIS A 260 12.53 19.34 -5.62
CA HIS A 260 11.44 18.46 -6.09
C HIS A 260 11.92 17.40 -7.11
N ASN A 261 11.28 16.22 -7.15
CA ASN A 261 11.62 15.09 -8.02
C ASN A 261 10.93 15.06 -9.41
N LYS A 262 11.12 13.95 -10.15
CA LYS A 262 10.45 13.60 -11.42
C LYS A 262 9.76 12.21 -11.34
N GLY A 263 8.52 11.98 -11.79
CA GLY A 263 7.78 10.69 -11.63
C GLY A 263 7.82 9.71 -12.83
N GLY A 264 7.80 8.37 -12.61
CA GLY A 264 7.55 7.29 -13.61
C GLY A 264 7.95 5.84 -13.22
N GLY A 265 7.08 4.82 -13.42
CA GLY A 265 7.16 3.43 -12.87
C GLY A 265 7.84 2.30 -13.69
N GLY A 266 8.06 1.12 -13.07
CA GLY A 266 8.86 0.00 -13.61
C GLY A 266 8.24 -1.42 -13.58
N GLY A 267 8.51 -2.23 -14.62
CA GLY A 267 8.19 -3.66 -14.78
C GLY A 267 9.08 -4.32 -15.85
N GLY A 268 9.32 -5.65 -15.79
CA GLY A 268 10.34 -6.34 -16.60
C GLY A 268 10.12 -6.33 -18.13
N CYS A 269 11.20 -6.41 -18.90
CA CYS A 269 11.27 -6.13 -20.33
C CYS A 269 12.01 -7.21 -21.15
N PHE A 270 11.96 -7.11 -22.49
CA PHE A 270 12.62 -7.99 -23.45
C PHE A 270 13.35 -7.19 -24.54
N PRO A 271 14.57 -7.54 -24.98
CA PRO A 271 15.22 -6.82 -26.08
C PRO A 271 14.48 -7.00 -27.41
N ALA A 272 14.79 -6.13 -28.37
CA ALA A 272 14.41 -6.31 -29.78
C ALA A 272 14.80 -7.71 -30.29
N GLY A 273 13.98 -8.27 -31.18
CA GLY A 273 14.15 -9.62 -31.75
C GLY A 273 13.57 -10.73 -30.89
N THR A 274 13.05 -10.45 -29.68
CA THR A 274 12.40 -11.48 -28.86
C THR A 274 11.12 -11.94 -29.54
N LEU A 275 11.06 -13.21 -29.94
CA LEU A 275 9.91 -13.78 -30.64
C LEU A 275 8.73 -14.01 -29.69
N ILE A 276 7.54 -13.53 -30.06
CA ILE A 276 6.31 -13.71 -29.29
C ILE A 276 5.33 -14.57 -30.09
N ARG A 277 4.71 -15.58 -29.47
CA ARG A 277 3.77 -16.46 -30.18
C ARG A 277 2.40 -15.82 -30.39
N THR A 278 1.94 -15.87 -31.64
CA THR A 278 0.59 -15.49 -32.07
C THR A 278 -0.14 -16.72 -32.64
N PRO A 279 -1.47 -16.66 -32.82
CA PRO A 279 -2.21 -17.71 -33.52
C PRO A 279 -1.75 -17.98 -34.96
N ARG A 280 -0.99 -17.06 -35.57
CA ARG A 280 -0.50 -17.17 -36.96
C ARG A 280 1.00 -17.49 -37.06
N GLY A 281 1.69 -17.69 -35.93
CA GLY A 281 3.13 -17.90 -35.88
C GLY A 281 3.83 -16.97 -34.88
N GLN A 282 5.15 -17.08 -34.79
CA GLN A 282 5.97 -16.19 -33.95
C GLN A 282 6.30 -14.89 -34.69
N ILE A 283 6.21 -13.75 -34.00
CA ILE A 283 6.62 -12.45 -34.53
C ILE A 283 7.51 -11.71 -33.51
N PRO A 284 8.47 -10.89 -33.95
CA PRO A 284 9.34 -10.15 -33.04
C PRO A 284 8.57 -9.13 -32.20
N ILE A 285 8.96 -8.96 -30.94
CA ILE A 285 8.25 -8.13 -29.96
C ILE A 285 8.13 -6.66 -30.38
N GLU A 286 9.13 -6.12 -31.07
CA GLU A 286 9.16 -4.75 -31.59
C GLU A 286 8.15 -4.49 -32.71
N THR A 287 7.63 -5.55 -33.34
CA THR A 287 6.61 -5.45 -34.40
C THR A 287 5.19 -5.48 -33.86
N LEU A 288 5.02 -5.77 -32.56
CA LEU A 288 3.73 -5.87 -31.92
C LEU A 288 3.13 -4.49 -31.67
N VAL A 289 1.83 -4.38 -31.91
CA VAL A 289 1.01 -3.21 -31.57
C VAL A 289 -0.20 -3.64 -30.74
N PRO A 290 -0.78 -2.73 -29.93
CA PRO A 290 -2.02 -2.99 -29.21
C PRO A 290 -3.12 -3.57 -30.11
N GLY A 291 -3.77 -4.62 -29.62
CA GLY A 291 -4.79 -5.40 -30.35
C GLY A 291 -4.25 -6.60 -31.13
N ASN A 292 -2.93 -6.77 -31.30
CA ASN A 292 -2.42 -7.98 -31.95
C ASN A 292 -2.76 -9.24 -31.12
N PRO A 293 -3.28 -10.32 -31.75
CA PRO A 293 -3.62 -11.53 -31.03
C PRO A 293 -2.36 -12.31 -30.66
N LEU A 294 -2.28 -12.75 -29.41
CA LEU A 294 -1.20 -13.58 -28.87
C LEU A 294 -1.74 -14.92 -28.38
N LEU A 295 -0.86 -15.89 -28.20
CA LEU A 295 -1.15 -17.09 -27.45
C LEU A 295 -0.72 -16.90 -25.99
N ALA A 296 -1.53 -17.43 -25.08
CA ALA A 296 -1.34 -17.37 -23.65
C ALA A 296 -1.74 -18.70 -23.00
N MET A 297 -1.45 -18.86 -21.71
CA MET A 297 -1.86 -20.01 -20.92
C MET A 297 -2.75 -19.57 -19.76
N ASP A 298 -3.94 -20.15 -19.64
CA ASP A 298 -4.86 -19.88 -18.53
C ASP A 298 -4.50 -20.65 -17.25
N SER A 299 -5.25 -20.43 -16.16
CA SER A 299 -5.00 -21.06 -14.85
C SER A 299 -5.18 -22.58 -14.88
N GLN A 300 -5.92 -23.12 -15.85
CA GLN A 300 -6.11 -24.55 -16.09
C GLN A 300 -5.06 -25.16 -17.05
N ARG A 301 -4.00 -24.41 -17.39
CA ARG A 301 -2.93 -24.80 -18.33
C ARG A 301 -3.40 -25.02 -19.77
N ARG A 302 -4.54 -24.45 -20.15
CA ARG A 302 -5.01 -24.47 -21.54
C ARG A 302 -4.39 -23.32 -22.31
N ILE A 303 -4.07 -23.57 -23.57
CA ILE A 303 -3.60 -22.52 -24.47
C ILE A 303 -4.81 -21.75 -24.97
N VAL A 304 -4.86 -20.46 -24.64
CA VAL A 304 -5.95 -19.56 -24.99
C VAL A 304 -5.42 -18.39 -25.81
N ARG A 305 -6.31 -17.71 -26.54
CA ARG A 305 -5.98 -16.47 -27.23
C ARG A 305 -6.10 -15.30 -26.26
N THR A 306 -5.12 -14.41 -26.31
CA THR A 306 -5.16 -13.09 -25.69
C THR A 306 -4.78 -12.05 -26.73
N GLN A 307 -4.59 -10.80 -26.33
CA GLN A 307 -4.11 -9.74 -27.21
C GLN A 307 -3.11 -8.84 -26.50
N VAL A 308 -2.28 -8.15 -27.29
CA VAL A 308 -1.42 -7.07 -26.83
C VAL A 308 -2.31 -5.95 -26.30
N ASP A 309 -2.14 -5.56 -25.04
CA ASP A 309 -2.77 -4.36 -24.49
C ASP A 309 -1.87 -3.14 -24.72
N GLU A 310 -0.56 -3.33 -24.57
CA GLU A 310 0.42 -2.24 -24.60
C GLU A 310 1.83 -2.76 -24.81
N LEU A 311 2.67 -1.95 -25.45
CA LEU A 311 4.11 -2.18 -25.62
C LEU A 311 4.85 -0.90 -25.23
N LEU A 312 5.76 -0.97 -24.26
CA LEU A 312 6.55 0.17 -23.78
C LEU A 312 8.02 -0.02 -24.09
N LEU A 313 8.72 1.04 -24.49
CA LEU A 313 10.13 1.01 -24.87
C LEU A 313 10.99 1.68 -23.80
N THR A 314 12.01 0.98 -23.32
CA THR A 314 12.97 1.48 -22.33
C THR A 314 14.37 0.95 -22.63
N ARG A 315 15.34 1.17 -21.74
CA ARG A 315 16.68 0.58 -21.79
C ARG A 315 16.97 -0.16 -20.48
N SER A 316 17.54 -1.35 -20.57
CA SER A 316 17.93 -2.14 -19.40
C SER A 316 19.03 -3.13 -19.77
N ARG A 317 19.69 -3.67 -18.74
CA ARG A 317 20.63 -4.79 -18.91
C ARG A 317 19.85 -6.06 -19.22
N VAL A 318 20.28 -6.75 -20.27
CA VAL A 318 19.67 -8.00 -20.71
C VAL A 318 20.35 -9.16 -20.00
N LEU A 319 19.55 -10.01 -19.38
CA LEU A 319 19.89 -11.35 -18.93
C LEU A 319 19.64 -12.33 -20.08
N ARG A 320 20.67 -13.07 -20.45
CA ARG A 320 20.59 -14.20 -21.37
C ARG A 320 20.44 -15.48 -20.56
N LEU A 321 19.27 -16.10 -20.67
CA LEU A 321 18.90 -17.34 -19.99
C LEU A 321 18.94 -18.50 -20.99
N GLU A 322 19.88 -19.42 -20.83
CA GLU A 322 19.99 -20.62 -21.66
C GLU A 322 19.22 -21.78 -21.07
N THR A 323 18.50 -22.50 -21.92
CA THR A 323 17.80 -23.74 -21.57
C THR A 323 18.15 -24.86 -22.55
N ASP A 324 17.86 -26.10 -22.18
CA ASP A 324 17.96 -27.27 -23.07
C ASP A 324 17.04 -27.21 -24.31
N ARG A 325 16.19 -26.18 -24.42
CA ARG A 325 15.25 -25.94 -25.53
C ARG A 325 15.45 -24.59 -26.23
N GLY A 326 16.52 -23.87 -25.90
CA GLY A 326 16.84 -22.60 -26.54
C GLY A 326 17.13 -21.48 -25.54
N ILE A 327 17.24 -20.26 -26.06
CA ILE A 327 17.71 -19.09 -25.31
C ILE A 327 16.57 -18.08 -25.18
N LEU A 328 16.33 -17.60 -23.96
CA LEU A 328 15.49 -16.43 -23.72
C LEU A 328 16.36 -15.26 -23.28
N ARG A 329 16.28 -14.15 -24.00
CA ARG A 329 16.88 -12.86 -23.60
C ARG A 329 15.80 -12.02 -22.92
N THR A 330 16.00 -11.59 -21.69
CA THR A 330 15.00 -10.85 -20.91
C THR A 330 15.66 -10.02 -19.81
N THR A 331 14.94 -9.17 -19.08
CA THR A 331 15.48 -8.49 -17.90
C THR A 331 15.52 -9.42 -16.68
N ASN A 332 16.43 -9.15 -15.74
CA ASN A 332 16.63 -9.93 -14.51
C ASN A 332 15.34 -10.28 -13.73
N GLU A 333 14.43 -9.32 -13.64
CA GLU A 333 13.20 -9.39 -12.86
C GLU A 333 12.00 -9.99 -13.61
N HIS A 334 12.18 -10.43 -14.87
CA HIS A 334 11.07 -10.92 -15.68
C HIS A 334 10.57 -12.30 -15.18
N PRO A 335 9.26 -12.50 -14.97
CA PRO A 335 8.74 -13.75 -14.43
C PRO A 335 8.58 -14.87 -15.49
N LEU A 336 9.11 -16.07 -15.21
CA LEU A 336 8.96 -17.31 -15.99
C LEU A 336 8.20 -18.39 -15.22
N LYS A 337 7.32 -19.14 -15.89
CA LYS A 337 6.51 -20.19 -15.27
C LYS A 337 7.34 -21.44 -14.95
N ARG A 338 7.29 -21.93 -13.71
CA ARG A 338 7.89 -23.23 -13.33
C ARG A 338 6.98 -24.41 -13.70
N ILE A 339 7.55 -25.62 -13.82
CA ILE A 339 6.76 -26.86 -13.98
C ILE A 339 5.85 -27.06 -12.75
N GLU A 340 6.42 -26.85 -11.57
CA GLU A 340 5.80 -26.98 -10.27
C GLU A 340 5.62 -25.62 -9.60
N GLY A 341 4.37 -25.20 -9.42
CA GLY A 341 4.01 -23.92 -8.79
C GLY A 341 4.12 -22.69 -9.71
N ASP A 342 4.71 -21.64 -9.14
CA ASP A 342 4.53 -20.22 -9.46
C ASP A 342 5.44 -19.74 -10.61
N PHE A 343 5.38 -18.43 -10.87
CA PHE A 343 6.39 -17.77 -11.68
C PHE A 343 7.63 -17.44 -10.82
N ALA A 344 8.82 -17.65 -11.36
CA ALA A 344 10.09 -17.25 -10.76
C ALA A 344 10.74 -16.15 -11.60
N ARG A 345 11.51 -15.25 -10.98
CA ARG A 345 12.24 -14.22 -11.74
C ARG A 345 13.38 -14.86 -12.53
N ALA A 346 13.62 -14.38 -13.74
CA ALA A 346 14.63 -14.92 -14.65
C ALA A 346 16.01 -15.02 -14.01
N GLY A 347 16.44 -13.99 -13.27
CA GLY A 347 17.74 -13.99 -12.59
C GLY A 347 17.82 -14.77 -11.28
N GLU A 348 16.70 -15.29 -10.78
CA GLU A 348 16.68 -16.16 -9.60
C GLU A 348 16.79 -17.65 -9.99
N LEU A 349 16.61 -17.97 -11.26
CA LEU A 349 16.70 -19.33 -11.80
C LEU A 349 18.15 -19.80 -11.84
N ARG A 350 18.40 -21.01 -11.34
CA ARG A 350 19.73 -21.63 -11.32
C ARG A 350 19.81 -22.80 -12.29
N PRO A 351 21.02 -23.18 -12.78
CA PRO A 351 21.21 -24.38 -13.58
C PRO A 351 20.59 -25.62 -12.93
N GLY A 352 19.91 -26.45 -13.74
CA GLY A 352 19.18 -27.64 -13.30
C GLY A 352 17.73 -27.37 -12.87
N GLU A 353 17.33 -26.12 -12.60
CA GLU A 353 15.92 -25.79 -12.40
C GLU A 353 15.14 -25.93 -13.70
N ARG A 354 13.82 -26.14 -13.60
CA ARG A 354 12.99 -26.40 -14.79
C ARG A 354 11.78 -25.47 -14.89
N VAL A 355 11.62 -24.88 -16.06
CA VAL A 355 10.52 -23.97 -16.43
C VAL A 355 9.60 -24.63 -17.47
N LEU A 356 8.41 -24.07 -17.67
CA LEU A 356 7.42 -24.62 -18.59
C LEU A 356 7.56 -23.99 -19.97
N ALA A 357 7.72 -24.84 -20.97
CA ALA A 357 7.80 -24.49 -22.39
C ALA A 357 6.62 -25.10 -23.16
N TRP A 358 6.25 -24.51 -24.30
CA TRP A 358 5.27 -25.05 -25.22
C TRP A 358 5.93 -25.36 -26.57
N VAL A 359 6.06 -26.65 -26.87
CA VAL A 359 6.79 -27.18 -28.03
C VAL A 359 5.89 -28.15 -28.78
N ASN A 360 5.73 -27.97 -30.09
CA ASN A 360 4.91 -28.84 -30.96
C ASN A 360 3.50 -29.12 -30.41
N GLY A 361 2.83 -28.09 -29.90
CA GLY A 361 1.48 -28.20 -29.35
C GLY A 361 1.39 -28.77 -27.93
N THR A 362 2.50 -29.20 -27.33
CA THR A 362 2.52 -29.84 -26.01
C THR A 362 3.33 -29.04 -24.99
N LEU A 363 2.84 -28.96 -23.75
CA LEU A 363 3.57 -28.36 -22.64
C LEU A 363 4.68 -29.31 -22.16
N MET A 364 5.93 -28.86 -22.24
CA MET A 364 7.11 -29.65 -21.90
C MET A 364 8.02 -28.90 -20.91
N PRO A 365 8.75 -29.61 -20.06
CA PRO A 365 9.70 -29.01 -19.13
C PRO A 365 10.99 -28.58 -19.84
N ALA A 366 11.40 -27.31 -19.74
CA ALA A 366 12.71 -26.82 -20.19
C ALA A 366 13.67 -26.65 -19.00
N THR A 367 14.87 -27.22 -19.09
CA THR A 367 15.87 -27.20 -18.03
C THR A 367 16.80 -26.01 -18.22
N ILE A 368 16.99 -25.20 -17.17
CA ILE A 368 17.92 -24.06 -17.18
C ILE A 368 19.36 -24.61 -17.20
N LEU A 369 20.17 -24.14 -18.15
CA LEU A 369 21.57 -24.51 -18.29
C LEU A 369 22.48 -23.42 -17.73
N SER A 370 22.19 -22.16 -18.01
CA SER A 370 22.99 -21.01 -17.55
C SER A 370 22.17 -19.71 -17.58
N ALA A 371 22.62 -18.72 -16.80
CA ALA A 371 22.08 -17.36 -16.82
C ALA A 371 23.24 -16.36 -16.74
N SER A 372 23.39 -15.49 -17.74
CA SER A 372 24.48 -14.51 -17.79
C SER A 372 23.98 -13.15 -18.25
N PHE A 373 24.56 -12.09 -17.69
CA PHE A 373 24.24 -10.73 -18.12
C PHE A 373 25.06 -10.35 -19.35
N GLU A 374 24.43 -9.64 -20.28
CA GLU A 374 25.14 -8.97 -21.36
C GLU A 374 25.82 -7.68 -20.82
N GLU A 375 26.96 -7.31 -21.41
CA GLU A 375 27.81 -6.24 -20.89
C GLU A 375 27.18 -4.85 -21.03
N GLN A 376 26.36 -4.64 -22.06
CA GLN A 376 25.78 -3.34 -22.39
C GLN A 376 24.26 -3.31 -22.22
N GLU A 377 23.75 -2.17 -21.76
CA GLU A 377 22.33 -1.88 -21.74
C GLU A 377 21.78 -1.70 -23.15
N GLN A 378 20.73 -2.45 -23.44
CA GLN A 378 20.06 -2.44 -24.74
C GLN A 378 18.66 -1.86 -24.61
N GLN A 379 18.12 -1.48 -25.75
CA GLN A 379 16.73 -1.12 -25.86
C GLN A 379 15.86 -2.36 -25.62
N VAL A 380 14.89 -2.25 -24.72
CA VAL A 380 14.02 -3.34 -24.29
C VAL A 380 12.55 -2.91 -24.28
N TYR A 381 11.68 -3.85 -24.58
CA TYR A 381 10.24 -3.73 -24.74
C TYR A 381 9.53 -4.41 -23.57
N ASN A 382 8.63 -3.71 -22.90
CA ASN A 382 7.73 -4.27 -21.91
C ASN A 382 6.37 -4.51 -22.57
N LEU A 383 6.02 -5.79 -22.74
CA LEU A 383 4.80 -6.24 -23.38
C LEU A 383 3.75 -6.59 -22.32
N ARG A 384 2.59 -5.92 -22.37
CA ARG A 384 1.44 -6.20 -21.53
C ARG A 384 0.33 -6.85 -22.35
N THR A 385 -0.22 -7.95 -21.82
CA THR A 385 -1.34 -8.69 -22.43
C THR A 385 -2.60 -8.61 -21.59
N ALA A 386 -3.76 -8.72 -22.26
CA ALA A 386 -5.06 -8.89 -21.58
C ALA A 386 -5.08 -10.19 -20.75
N TRP A 387 -6.18 -10.46 -20.03
CA TRP A 387 -6.36 -11.75 -19.34
C TRP A 387 -6.05 -12.92 -20.31
N PRO A 388 -5.33 -13.98 -19.90
CA PRO A 388 -4.90 -14.37 -18.55
C PRO A 388 -3.54 -13.79 -18.12
N HIS A 389 -3.07 -12.70 -18.73
CA HIS A 389 -1.86 -11.98 -18.32
C HIS A 389 -0.54 -12.78 -18.43
N THR A 390 -0.59 -13.91 -19.13
CA THR A 390 0.56 -14.70 -19.59
C THR A 390 0.72 -14.57 -21.09
N PHE A 391 1.90 -14.91 -21.60
CA PHE A 391 2.16 -15.09 -23.02
C PHE A 391 3.43 -15.93 -23.20
N PHE A 392 3.73 -16.26 -24.46
CA PHE A 392 4.94 -17.01 -24.81
C PHE A 392 6.01 -16.08 -25.37
N ALA A 393 7.15 -16.03 -24.69
CA ALA A 393 8.38 -15.43 -25.21
C ALA A 393 9.31 -16.57 -25.64
N GLY A 394 9.51 -16.67 -26.95
CA GLY A 394 9.98 -17.89 -27.60
C GLY A 394 9.00 -19.03 -27.36
N ASP A 395 9.49 -20.09 -26.75
CA ASP A 395 8.68 -21.25 -26.32
C ASP A 395 8.37 -21.23 -24.83
N LEU A 396 8.95 -20.29 -24.07
CA LEU A 396 8.80 -20.22 -22.62
C LEU A 396 7.59 -19.38 -22.21
N ILE A 397 6.93 -19.79 -21.14
CA ILE A 397 5.76 -19.10 -20.61
C ILE A 397 6.19 -18.02 -19.62
N VAL A 398 5.81 -16.79 -19.92
CA VAL A 398 6.11 -15.60 -19.12
C VAL A 398 4.83 -14.88 -18.69
N HIS A 399 4.93 -13.99 -17.70
CA HIS A 399 3.81 -13.25 -17.14
C HIS A 399 4.04 -11.73 -17.25
N ASN A 400 2.98 -10.93 -17.41
CA ASN A 400 3.08 -9.48 -17.30
C ASN A 400 3.33 -9.06 -15.82
N LYS A 401 4.12 -8.05 -15.47
CA LYS A 401 4.31 -7.79 -14.02
C LYS A 401 3.07 -7.14 -13.39
N GLY A 402 2.35 -7.98 -12.64
CA GLY A 402 1.28 -7.66 -11.69
C GLY A 402 0.77 -8.89 -10.92
N GLY A 403 1.63 -9.91 -10.71
CA GLY A 403 1.32 -11.12 -9.93
C GLY A 403 2.13 -12.34 -10.38
N GLY A 404 2.64 -13.12 -9.43
CA GLY A 404 3.22 -14.44 -9.64
C GLY A 404 3.63 -15.02 -8.29
N GLY A 405 3.13 -16.15 -7.81
CA GLY A 405 2.03 -17.05 -8.22
C GLY A 405 1.48 -17.74 -6.95
N SER A 406 0.91 -18.95 -6.90
CA SER A 406 0.00 -19.77 -7.71
C SER A 406 -0.40 -21.01 -6.86
N SER A 407 -1.69 -21.36 -6.82
CA SER A 407 -2.18 -22.67 -6.35
C SER A 407 -2.90 -23.38 -7.49
N ARG A 408 -2.73 -24.70 -7.54
CA ARG A 408 -3.18 -25.61 -8.60
C ARG A 408 -4.61 -26.09 -8.30
N SER A 409 -5.45 -26.07 -9.31
CA SER A 409 -6.81 -26.62 -9.34
C SER A 409 -6.82 -28.09 -9.77
N SER A 410 -7.78 -28.87 -9.26
CA SER A 410 -8.34 -30.06 -9.92
C SER A 410 -9.87 -30.03 -9.83
N SER A 411 -10.51 -30.52 -10.89
CA SER A 411 -11.91 -30.29 -11.28
C SER A 411 -12.79 -31.54 -11.27
N SER A 412 -14.10 -31.38 -11.01
CA SER A 412 -15.22 -32.19 -11.57
C SER A 412 -16.54 -31.43 -11.32
N ARG A 413 -17.29 -30.93 -12.34
CA ARG A 413 -18.43 -31.54 -13.08
C ARG A 413 -19.42 -32.31 -12.17
N SER A 414 -20.75 -32.16 -12.18
CA SER A 414 -21.76 -31.28 -12.80
C SER A 414 -23.14 -31.80 -12.31
N SER A 415 -24.13 -30.95 -12.02
CA SER A 415 -25.54 -31.10 -12.47
C SER A 415 -26.50 -30.14 -11.74
N SER A 416 -27.53 -29.76 -12.49
CA SER A 416 -28.61 -28.82 -12.25
C SER A 416 -29.73 -29.35 -11.34
N SER A 417 -30.44 -28.47 -10.63
CA SER A 417 -31.91 -28.31 -10.80
C SER A 417 -32.47 -27.11 -10.02
N SER A 418 -33.57 -26.62 -10.58
CA SER A 418 -34.31 -25.37 -10.36
C SER A 418 -35.47 -25.47 -9.36
N ARG A 419 -35.92 -24.30 -8.83
CA ARG A 419 -37.33 -23.81 -8.58
C ARG A 419 -37.42 -23.08 -7.22
N SER A 420 -37.56 -21.74 -7.20
CA SER A 420 -38.81 -20.92 -7.09
C SER A 420 -39.57 -21.13 -5.76
N SER A 421 -40.06 -20.15 -4.98
CA SER A 421 -40.70 -18.86 -5.30
C SER A 421 -41.09 -18.09 -4.01
N SER A 422 -41.13 -16.74 -4.09
CA SER A 422 -42.09 -15.75 -3.51
C SER A 422 -42.37 -15.72 -1.99
N SER A 423 -42.70 -14.62 -1.28
CA SER A 423 -43.21 -13.26 -1.58
C SER A 423 -43.44 -12.48 -0.26
N GLY A 424 -43.42 -11.14 -0.31
CA GLY A 424 -44.20 -10.23 0.57
C GLY A 424 -43.36 -9.41 1.57
N GLU A 425 -42.94 -8.18 1.24
CA GLU A 425 -43.64 -6.88 1.41
C GLU A 425 -43.88 -6.42 2.86
N ALA A 426 -43.20 -5.34 3.29
CA ALA A 426 -43.81 -4.02 3.57
C ALA A 426 -42.78 -3.00 4.14
N SER A 427 -42.99 -1.74 3.73
CA SER A 427 -42.41 -0.42 4.07
C SER A 427 -42.68 0.02 5.54
N ASP A 428 -42.17 1.11 6.16
CA ASP A 428 -41.46 2.33 5.75
C ASP A 428 -40.89 3.06 7.00
N ALA A 429 -39.90 3.93 6.77
CA ALA A 429 -39.55 5.19 7.48
C ALA A 429 -38.66 5.25 8.76
N ALA A 430 -37.74 6.24 8.68
CA ALA A 430 -36.95 6.93 9.72
C ALA A 430 -35.50 6.46 10.04
N GLU A 431 -34.64 6.57 9.02
CA GLU A 431 -33.29 7.17 8.99
C GLU A 431 -32.37 7.14 10.25
N VAL A 432 -31.61 6.05 10.41
CA VAL A 432 -30.27 6.06 11.08
C VAL A 432 -29.38 4.94 10.50
N ILE A 433 -28.48 5.21 9.54
CA ILE A 433 -27.67 4.15 8.87
C ILE A 433 -26.30 4.70 8.36
N ALA A 434 -25.12 4.09 8.56
CA ALA A 434 -24.75 2.90 9.31
C ALA A 434 -23.23 2.60 9.31
N ILE A 435 -22.71 2.50 10.54
CA ILE A 435 -21.58 1.71 11.05
C ILE A 435 -21.56 0.21 10.63
N LEU A 436 -20.39 -0.18 10.11
CA LEU A 436 -19.49 -1.34 10.33
C LEU A 436 -19.82 -2.85 10.19
N ILE A 437 -18.85 -3.62 9.65
CA ILE A 437 -18.65 -5.09 9.54
C ILE A 437 -17.14 -5.52 9.41
N PHE A 438 -16.65 -6.40 10.28
CA PHE A 438 -15.42 -7.21 10.15
C PHE A 438 -15.83 -8.69 10.18
N MET A 439 -15.28 -9.54 9.32
CA MET A 439 -14.37 -10.66 9.65
C MET A 439 -13.90 -11.21 8.28
N GLY A 440 -12.60 -11.28 8.05
CA GLY A 440 -12.02 -10.98 6.72
C GLY A 440 -11.75 -12.13 5.74
N VAL A 441 -12.15 -11.90 4.48
CA VAL A 441 -11.38 -12.06 3.22
C VAL A 441 -11.86 -10.97 2.22
N ILE A 442 -10.93 -10.36 1.48
CA ILE A 442 -11.17 -9.54 0.28
C ILE A 442 -10.98 -10.50 -0.88
N ALA A 443 -12.06 -10.80 -1.61
CA ALA A 443 -12.08 -10.85 -3.07
C ALA A 443 -13.53 -10.97 -3.56
N VAL A 444 -13.80 -10.46 -4.76
CA VAL A 444 -15.12 -10.15 -5.35
C VAL A 444 -15.07 -10.70 -6.79
N PRO A 445 -16.11 -11.33 -7.42
CA PRO A 445 -17.26 -10.59 -8.02
C PRO A 445 -18.56 -11.35 -8.40
N VAL A 446 -19.66 -10.59 -8.70
CA VAL A 446 -20.70 -10.76 -9.78
C VAL A 446 -22.10 -10.24 -9.33
N ILE A 447 -22.45 -8.96 -9.43
CA ILE A 447 -23.15 -8.32 -10.58
C ILE A 447 -24.38 -9.08 -11.08
N ILE A 448 -25.53 -8.37 -11.17
CA ILE A 448 -26.30 -8.13 -12.41
C ILE A 448 -27.72 -7.71 -12.04
N PHE A 449 -28.10 -6.45 -12.31
CA PHE A 449 -29.15 -6.05 -13.27
C PHE A 449 -29.32 -4.51 -13.10
N THR A 450 -29.17 -3.65 -14.10
CA THR A 450 -29.50 -3.85 -15.52
C THR A 450 -28.66 -2.97 -16.47
N ILE A 451 -27.82 -3.63 -17.28
CA ILE A 451 -27.49 -3.34 -18.69
C ILE A 451 -26.86 -1.97 -19.05
N ARG A 452 -25.53 -1.86 -18.92
CA ARG A 452 -24.53 -1.65 -20.00
C ARG A 452 -23.22 -1.10 -19.42
N ASN A 453 -22.12 -1.75 -19.78
CA ASN A 453 -20.71 -1.34 -19.62
C ASN A 453 -20.08 -1.45 -18.22
N ARG A 454 -19.44 -2.60 -17.97
CA ARG A 454 -18.38 -2.79 -16.97
C ARG A 454 -17.09 -3.28 -17.65
N LYS A 455 -15.95 -2.69 -17.29
CA LYS A 455 -14.66 -3.38 -17.18
C LYS A 455 -14.01 -2.94 -15.86
N ARG A 456 -13.66 -3.92 -15.03
CA ARG A 456 -13.37 -3.82 -13.59
C ARG A 456 -11.87 -3.98 -13.33
N MET A 457 -11.33 -3.15 -12.44
CA MET A 457 -9.97 -3.19 -11.87
C MET A 457 -9.80 -4.27 -10.78
N LYS A 458 -8.54 -4.61 -10.48
CA LYS A 458 -8.02 -5.72 -9.64
C LYS A 458 -8.12 -5.49 -8.11
N SER A 459 -8.18 -6.59 -7.36
CA SER A 459 -8.21 -6.74 -5.90
C SER A 459 -6.82 -6.74 -5.23
N GLU A 460 -6.78 -6.31 -3.97
CA GLU A 460 -5.67 -6.39 -3.02
C GLU A 460 -5.59 -7.80 -2.37
N ASN A 461 -4.39 -8.23 -1.97
CA ASN A 461 -4.07 -9.62 -1.59
C ASN A 461 -4.29 -9.86 -0.07
N LEU A 462 -5.34 -10.60 0.30
CA LEU A 462 -5.63 -11.03 1.69
C LEU A 462 -5.37 -12.53 1.96
N ASP A 463 -4.77 -13.26 1.02
CA ASP A 463 -4.71 -14.74 1.03
C ASP A 463 -3.37 -15.32 1.49
N PHE A 464 -2.74 -14.74 2.52
CA PHE A 464 -1.48 -15.29 3.03
C PHE A 464 -1.74 -16.58 3.84
N VAL A 465 -1.19 -17.71 3.37
CA VAL A 465 -1.35 -19.03 4.01
C VAL A 465 0.04 -19.64 4.28
N TYR A 466 0.34 -19.91 5.54
CA TYR A 466 1.53 -20.66 5.97
C TYR A 466 1.45 -22.13 5.51
N ARG A 467 2.58 -22.66 5.04
CA ARG A 467 2.70 -24.09 4.71
C ARG A 467 2.72 -24.93 5.99
N ALA A 468 2.19 -26.14 5.93
CA ALA A 468 2.20 -27.08 7.06
C ALA A 468 3.61 -27.29 7.67
N ALA A 469 4.65 -27.33 6.83
CA ALA A 469 6.04 -27.45 7.28
C ALA A 469 6.56 -26.24 8.07
N GLN A 470 5.96 -25.05 7.90
CA GLN A 470 6.29 -23.85 8.67
C GLN A 470 5.59 -23.82 10.03
N ILE A 471 4.43 -24.47 10.14
CA ILE A 471 3.60 -24.50 11.36
C ILE A 471 4.04 -25.63 12.29
N ALA A 472 4.34 -26.81 11.73
CA ALA A 472 4.60 -28.04 12.48
C ALA A 472 5.66 -27.91 13.60
N PRO A 473 6.81 -27.22 13.41
CA PRO A 473 7.80 -27.08 14.49
C PRO A 473 7.24 -26.33 15.70
N LYS A 474 6.52 -25.22 15.47
CA LYS A 474 5.93 -24.42 16.55
C LYS A 474 4.76 -25.16 17.20
N ALA A 475 3.89 -25.77 16.40
CA ALA A 475 2.76 -26.53 16.92
C ALA A 475 3.21 -27.69 17.81
N GLY A 476 4.19 -28.48 17.35
CA GLY A 476 4.74 -29.60 18.15
C GLY A 476 5.42 -29.14 19.44
N LYS A 477 6.11 -27.98 19.44
CA LYS A 477 6.69 -27.38 20.65
C LYS A 477 5.62 -27.00 21.67
N THR A 478 4.54 -26.38 21.19
CA THR A 478 3.41 -25.94 22.02
C THR A 478 2.60 -27.12 22.57
N GLU A 479 2.36 -28.15 21.75
CA GLU A 479 1.67 -29.37 22.19
C GLU A 479 2.42 -30.07 23.32
N LYS A 480 3.74 -30.27 23.20
CA LYS A 480 4.54 -30.87 24.29
C LYS A 480 4.45 -30.10 25.60
N LEU A 481 4.42 -28.77 25.53
CA LEU A 481 4.27 -27.92 26.72
C LEU A 481 2.88 -28.05 27.33
N LEU A 482 1.83 -28.03 26.50
CA LEU A 482 0.46 -28.20 26.96
C LEU A 482 0.23 -29.60 27.56
N ASP A 483 0.82 -30.66 26.98
CA ASP A 483 0.82 -32.01 27.54
C ASP A 483 1.52 -32.09 28.91
N PHE A 484 2.56 -31.28 29.11
CA PHE A 484 3.22 -31.17 30.41
C PHE A 484 2.32 -30.43 31.42
N LEU A 485 1.77 -29.28 31.03
CA LEU A 485 0.92 -28.45 31.88
C LEU A 485 -0.39 -29.16 32.25
N SER A 486 -0.96 -29.97 31.35
CA SER A 486 -2.24 -30.68 31.56
C SER A 486 -2.21 -31.70 32.70
N ARG A 487 -1.02 -32.16 33.10
CA ARG A 487 -0.83 -33.06 34.24
C ARG A 487 -1.16 -32.40 35.58
N GLN A 488 -1.00 -31.08 35.66
CA GLN A 488 -1.27 -30.29 36.86
C GLN A 488 -2.52 -29.42 36.70
N ASP A 489 -2.80 -28.97 35.48
CA ASP A 489 -3.93 -28.12 35.15
C ASP A 489 -4.72 -28.76 33.98
N PRO A 490 -5.76 -29.56 34.28
CA PRO A 490 -6.57 -30.21 33.25
C PRO A 490 -7.16 -29.25 32.21
N SER A 491 -7.30 -27.95 32.53
CA SER A 491 -7.80 -26.95 31.58
C SER A 491 -6.83 -26.65 30.42
N MET A 492 -5.59 -27.16 30.48
CA MET A 492 -4.56 -27.07 29.43
C MET A 492 -4.47 -28.31 28.53
N SER A 493 -5.42 -29.24 28.61
CA SER A 493 -5.50 -30.42 27.75
C SER A 493 -5.47 -30.03 26.25
N PRO A 494 -4.44 -30.42 25.47
CA PRO A 494 -4.36 -30.03 24.06
C PRO A 494 -5.56 -30.51 23.22
N GLN A 495 -6.10 -31.68 23.57
CA GLN A 495 -7.26 -32.24 22.87
C GLN A 495 -8.51 -31.38 23.12
N ASP A 496 -8.73 -30.96 24.35
CA ASP A 496 -9.91 -30.17 24.71
C ASP A 496 -9.80 -28.73 24.21
N LEU A 497 -8.61 -28.13 24.28
CA LEU A 497 -8.34 -26.80 23.71
C LEU A 497 -8.57 -26.79 22.19
N ARG A 498 -8.13 -27.83 21.47
CA ARG A 498 -8.37 -27.94 20.02
C ARG A 498 -9.85 -28.09 19.69
N LYS A 499 -10.56 -28.97 20.41
CA LYS A 499 -12.01 -29.15 20.25
C LYS A 499 -12.77 -27.86 20.53
N LEU A 500 -12.38 -27.14 21.58
CA LEU A 500 -12.94 -25.85 21.92
C LEU A 500 -12.72 -24.83 20.80
N ALA A 501 -11.51 -24.73 20.27
CA ALA A 501 -11.20 -23.80 19.19
C ALA A 501 -11.98 -24.11 17.91
N GLU A 502 -12.01 -25.38 17.48
CA GLU A 502 -12.79 -25.81 16.32
C GLU A 502 -14.30 -25.60 16.52
N GLY A 503 -14.82 -25.97 17.70
CA GLY A 503 -16.23 -25.81 18.05
C GLY A 503 -16.64 -24.34 18.07
N THR A 504 -15.83 -23.47 18.67
CA THR A 504 -16.07 -22.03 18.71
C THR A 504 -15.99 -21.42 17.31
N PHE A 505 -15.01 -21.82 16.49
CA PHE A 505 -14.90 -21.40 15.10
C PHE A 505 -16.17 -21.73 14.32
N ARG A 506 -16.60 -23.01 14.34
CA ARG A 506 -17.81 -23.44 13.63
C ARG A 506 -19.07 -22.75 14.13
N LYS A 507 -19.21 -22.61 15.46
CA LYS A 507 -20.36 -21.93 16.07
C LYS A 507 -20.41 -20.46 15.69
N LEU A 508 -19.25 -19.79 15.63
CA LEU A 508 -19.16 -18.40 15.17
C LEU A 508 -19.66 -18.29 13.74
N GLN A 509 -19.19 -19.14 12.83
CA GLN A 509 -19.64 -19.11 11.42
C GLN A 509 -21.14 -19.42 11.28
N GLU A 510 -21.67 -20.33 12.08
CA GLU A 510 -23.11 -20.63 12.13
C GLU A 510 -23.92 -19.41 12.59
N CYS A 511 -23.56 -18.84 13.75
CA CYS A 511 -24.25 -17.69 14.34
C CYS A 511 -24.15 -16.42 13.47
N TRP A 512 -23.01 -16.22 12.80
CA TRP A 512 -22.78 -15.10 11.90
C TRP A 512 -23.69 -15.18 10.67
N GLN A 513 -23.71 -16.33 10.00
CA GLN A 513 -24.59 -16.57 8.84
C GLN A 513 -26.07 -16.49 9.21
N ALA A 514 -26.45 -17.03 10.38
CA ALA A 514 -27.83 -16.97 10.88
C ALA A 514 -28.25 -15.56 11.33
N ARG A 515 -27.30 -14.62 11.45
CA ARG A 515 -27.48 -13.31 12.06
C ARG A 515 -28.13 -13.36 13.45
N ALA A 516 -27.84 -14.45 14.17
CA ALA A 516 -28.33 -14.76 15.51
C ALA A 516 -27.14 -15.01 16.43
N TYR A 517 -26.58 -13.91 16.96
CA TYR A 517 -25.31 -13.96 17.68
C TYR A 517 -25.41 -14.30 19.18
N GLY A 518 -26.63 -14.41 19.72
CA GLY A 518 -26.88 -14.74 21.13
C GLY A 518 -26.04 -15.91 21.67
N PRO A 519 -26.00 -17.07 20.98
CA PRO A 519 -25.23 -18.24 21.44
C PRO A 519 -23.71 -18.03 21.56
N MET A 520 -23.16 -16.96 20.98
CA MET A 520 -21.72 -16.64 21.09
C MET A 520 -21.38 -15.90 22.39
N GLU A 521 -22.35 -15.35 23.12
CA GLU A 521 -22.13 -14.58 24.36
C GLU A 521 -21.29 -15.31 25.43
N PRO A 522 -21.55 -16.60 25.75
CA PRO A 522 -20.72 -17.32 26.71
C PRO A 522 -19.34 -17.70 26.17
N LEU A 523 -19.15 -17.69 24.84
CA LEU A 523 -17.95 -18.14 24.16
C LEU A 523 -16.95 -17.02 23.87
N LEU A 524 -17.38 -15.75 23.90
CA LEU A 524 -16.55 -14.58 23.61
C LEU A 524 -16.30 -13.76 24.87
N LEU A 525 -15.17 -13.07 24.91
CA LEU A 525 -15.01 -11.98 25.87
C LEU A 525 -16.00 -10.85 25.55
N PRO A 526 -16.53 -10.15 26.58
CA PRO A 526 -17.56 -9.13 26.39
C PRO A 526 -17.22 -8.04 25.35
N PRO A 527 -15.97 -7.52 25.26
CA PRO A 527 -15.62 -6.53 24.24
C PRO A 527 -15.76 -7.05 22.82
N LEU A 528 -15.24 -8.26 22.53
CA LEU A 528 -15.32 -8.88 21.21
C LEU A 528 -16.78 -9.20 20.84
N TYR A 529 -17.56 -9.66 21.82
CA TYR A 529 -18.99 -9.93 21.61
C TYR A 529 -19.78 -8.66 21.24
N ALA A 530 -19.57 -7.56 21.98
CA ALA A 530 -20.21 -6.28 21.69
C ALA A 530 -19.83 -5.76 20.30
N GLN A 531 -18.56 -5.89 19.93
CA GLN A 531 -18.06 -5.52 18.61
C GLN A 531 -18.74 -6.31 17.49
N HIS A 532 -18.79 -7.65 17.59
CA HIS A 532 -19.44 -8.51 16.59
C HIS A 532 -20.94 -8.25 16.49
N LYS A 533 -21.62 -7.97 17.61
CA LYS A 533 -23.04 -7.55 17.59
C LYS A 533 -23.24 -6.25 16.81
N SER A 534 -22.44 -5.23 17.07
CA SER A 534 -22.52 -3.97 16.33
C SER A 534 -22.32 -4.18 14.83
N GLN A 535 -21.44 -5.11 14.45
CA GLN A 535 -21.17 -5.43 13.05
C GLN A 535 -22.33 -6.13 12.38
N LEU A 536 -22.97 -7.05 13.09
CA LEU A 536 -24.12 -7.76 12.60
C LEU A 536 -25.35 -6.85 12.39
N GLU A 537 -25.51 -5.85 13.25
CA GLU A 537 -26.53 -4.80 13.06
C GLU A 537 -26.20 -3.91 11.85
N GLY A 538 -24.92 -3.67 11.55
CA GLY A 538 -24.47 -3.08 10.29
C GLY A 538 -24.94 -3.89 9.07
N LEU A 539 -24.64 -5.19 9.07
CA LEU A 539 -25.06 -6.14 8.02
C LEU A 539 -26.58 -6.14 7.78
N LYS A 540 -27.36 -6.18 8.87
CA LYS A 540 -28.83 -6.15 8.78
C LYS A 540 -29.33 -4.85 8.14
N ARG A 541 -28.79 -3.71 8.55
CA ARG A 541 -29.17 -2.40 7.99
C ARG A 541 -28.79 -2.25 6.52
N SER A 542 -27.67 -2.84 6.09
CA SER A 542 -27.26 -2.85 4.69
C SER A 542 -28.00 -3.89 3.84
N HIS A 543 -28.91 -4.68 4.41
CA HIS A 543 -29.56 -5.81 3.76
C HIS A 543 -28.56 -6.86 3.24
N GLU A 544 -27.50 -7.11 3.99
CA GLU A 544 -26.45 -8.05 3.61
C GLU A 544 -26.41 -9.24 4.57
N ILE A 545 -26.26 -10.43 3.99
CA ILE A 545 -25.94 -11.66 4.72
C ILE A 545 -24.61 -12.16 4.20
N ASN A 546 -23.67 -12.41 5.11
CA ASN A 546 -22.50 -13.21 4.82
C ASN A 546 -22.87 -14.71 4.85
N ARG A 547 -22.50 -15.43 3.80
CA ARG A 547 -22.72 -16.86 3.57
C ARG A 547 -21.37 -17.54 3.45
N ILE A 548 -21.19 -18.60 4.23
CA ILE A 548 -20.01 -19.44 4.23
C ILE A 548 -20.44 -20.85 3.88
N GLU A 549 -20.20 -21.23 2.64
CA GLU A 549 -20.57 -22.55 2.12
C GLU A 549 -19.37 -23.48 2.02
N ASN A 550 -19.65 -24.78 2.08
CA ASN A 550 -18.64 -25.82 1.96
C ASN A 550 -17.48 -25.64 2.95
N LEU A 551 -17.77 -25.13 4.15
CA LEU A 551 -16.79 -24.90 5.19
C LEU A 551 -16.15 -26.22 5.61
N LYS A 552 -14.88 -26.36 5.26
CA LYS A 552 -14.04 -27.48 5.66
C LYS A 552 -12.91 -26.96 6.52
N VAL A 553 -12.99 -27.24 7.83
CA VAL A 553 -11.83 -27.11 8.72
C VAL A 553 -10.87 -28.24 8.37
N GLU A 554 -9.71 -27.90 7.82
CA GLU A 554 -8.69 -28.86 7.41
C GLU A 554 -7.78 -29.24 8.59
N ARG A 555 -7.48 -28.26 9.44
CA ARG A 555 -6.56 -28.41 10.56
C ARG A 555 -6.77 -27.31 11.59
N VAL A 556 -6.57 -27.65 12.86
CA VAL A 556 -6.45 -26.69 13.95
C VAL A 556 -5.16 -27.00 14.67
N ASP A 557 -4.15 -26.13 14.56
CA ASP A 557 -2.84 -26.31 15.20
C ASP A 557 -2.74 -25.42 16.44
N LEU A 558 -2.37 -25.98 17.60
CA LEU A 558 -2.12 -25.16 18.80
C LEU A 558 -0.74 -24.56 18.69
N VAL A 559 -0.68 -23.24 18.48
CA VAL A 559 0.55 -22.56 18.06
C VAL A 559 1.14 -21.65 19.12
N ASN A 560 0.40 -21.25 20.15
CA ASN A 560 0.98 -20.47 21.25
C ASN A 560 0.25 -20.76 22.57
N VAL A 561 0.97 -20.69 23.69
CA VAL A 561 0.41 -20.72 25.05
C VAL A 561 1.12 -19.70 25.93
N ARG A 562 0.35 -18.96 26.73
CA ARG A 562 0.82 -18.11 27.82
C ARG A 562 0.20 -18.57 29.14
N TYR A 563 1.04 -18.95 30.09
CA TYR A 563 0.66 -19.52 31.38
C TYR A 563 1.26 -18.70 32.54
N PRO A 564 0.70 -17.52 32.85
CA PRO A 564 1.01 -16.79 34.08
C PRO A 564 0.40 -17.48 35.31
N GLU A 565 0.88 -17.09 36.50
CA GLU A 565 0.40 -17.59 37.79
C GLU A 565 -1.12 -17.37 37.93
N LYS A 566 -1.58 -16.17 37.57
CA LYS A 566 -3.00 -15.79 37.63
C LYS A 566 -3.81 -16.55 36.58
N PRO A 567 -4.74 -17.44 36.98
CA PRO A 567 -5.47 -18.29 36.04
C PRO A 567 -6.25 -17.50 34.97
N ASN A 568 -6.85 -16.38 35.34
CA ASN A 568 -7.63 -15.53 34.43
C ASN A 568 -6.79 -14.76 33.40
N GLN A 569 -5.47 -14.85 33.43
CA GLN A 569 -4.56 -14.24 32.45
C GLN A 569 -3.94 -15.28 31.51
N ARG A 570 -4.33 -16.55 31.66
CA ARG A 570 -3.85 -17.64 30.82
C ARG A 570 -4.50 -17.56 29.45
N GLU A 571 -3.70 -17.83 28.43
CA GLU A 571 -4.07 -17.71 27.02
C GLU A 571 -3.54 -18.89 26.23
N PHE A 572 -4.30 -19.32 25.23
CA PHE A 572 -3.79 -20.20 24.18
C PHE A 572 -4.25 -19.68 22.83
N THR A 573 -3.48 -19.97 21.78
CA THR A 573 -3.86 -19.64 20.41
C THR A 573 -3.86 -20.85 19.52
N ALA A 574 -4.95 -21.01 18.77
CA ALA A 574 -5.11 -22.02 17.74
C ALA A 574 -5.05 -21.38 16.34
N LEU A 575 -4.22 -21.91 15.46
CA LEU A 575 -4.23 -21.58 14.04
C LEU A 575 -5.24 -22.49 13.34
N VAL A 576 -6.37 -21.93 12.93
CA VAL A 576 -7.40 -22.63 12.17
C VAL A 576 -7.07 -22.51 10.69
N THR A 577 -6.84 -23.64 10.02
CA THR A 577 -6.74 -23.73 8.56
C THR A 577 -8.04 -24.28 8.03
N ALA A 578 -8.73 -23.50 7.22
CA ALA A 578 -10.01 -23.87 6.65
C ALA A 578 -10.09 -23.51 5.17
N SER A 579 -11.04 -24.13 4.48
CA SER A 579 -11.43 -23.72 3.13
C SER A 579 -12.94 -23.54 3.09
N ALA A 580 -13.40 -22.45 2.50
CA ALA A 580 -14.83 -22.20 2.31
C ALA A 580 -15.07 -21.30 1.09
N GLN A 581 -16.30 -21.30 0.60
CA GLN A 581 -16.81 -20.23 -0.25
C GLN A 581 -17.37 -19.16 0.66
N ASP A 582 -16.74 -18.00 0.69
CA ASP A 582 -17.18 -16.88 1.51
C ASP A 582 -17.74 -15.77 0.61
N TYR A 583 -19.05 -15.54 0.71
CA TYR A 583 -19.72 -14.56 -0.12
C TYR A 583 -20.89 -13.89 0.57
N TYR A 584 -21.35 -12.78 0.01
CA TYR A 584 -22.40 -11.93 0.54
C TYR A 584 -23.58 -11.97 -0.41
N VAL A 585 -24.78 -12.08 0.15
CA VAL A 585 -26.06 -12.01 -0.56
C VAL A 585 -26.92 -10.89 0.01
N ASP A 586 -27.82 -10.35 -0.81
CA ASP A 586 -28.87 -9.44 -0.33
C ASP A 586 -29.92 -10.24 0.43
N ASP A 587 -30.28 -9.81 1.64
CA ASP A 587 -31.15 -10.59 2.52
C ASP A 587 -32.63 -10.58 2.12
N ARG A 588 -33.04 -9.68 1.23
CA ARG A 588 -34.43 -9.57 0.75
C ARG A 588 -34.72 -10.49 -0.41
N ASN A 589 -33.70 -10.81 -1.22
CA ASN A 589 -33.88 -11.53 -2.48
C ASN A 589 -32.80 -12.60 -2.76
N GLU A 590 -31.90 -12.84 -1.81
CA GLU A 590 -30.79 -13.80 -1.85
C GLU A 590 -29.81 -13.63 -3.02
N LYS A 591 -29.82 -12.47 -3.66
CA LYS A 591 -28.96 -12.22 -4.81
C LYS A 591 -27.53 -12.03 -4.36
N PHE A 592 -26.60 -12.70 -5.04
CA PHE A 592 -25.17 -12.50 -4.84
C PHE A 592 -24.77 -11.02 -4.99
N LEU A 593 -24.00 -10.52 -4.03
CA LEU A 593 -23.46 -9.17 -3.99
C LEU A 593 -21.95 -9.17 -4.31
N ARG A 594 -21.17 -9.92 -3.53
CA ARG A 594 -19.70 -9.95 -3.55
C ARG A 594 -19.15 -11.17 -2.80
N GLY A 595 -17.89 -11.53 -3.02
CA GLY A 595 -17.24 -12.68 -2.38
C GLY A 595 -16.64 -13.66 -3.38
N ASP A 596 -16.19 -14.79 -2.86
CA ASP A 596 -15.58 -15.87 -3.63
C ASP A 596 -16.62 -16.85 -4.16
N SER A 597 -16.65 -17.02 -5.48
CA SER A 597 -17.51 -18.01 -6.15
C SER A 597 -16.94 -19.43 -6.12
N SER A 598 -15.79 -19.64 -5.49
CA SER A 598 -15.11 -20.94 -5.39
C SER A 598 -14.38 -21.06 -4.05
N PRO A 599 -14.25 -22.27 -3.46
CA PRO A 599 -13.63 -22.41 -2.16
C PRO A 599 -12.20 -21.86 -2.14
N ALA A 600 -11.95 -20.88 -1.29
CA ALA A 600 -10.63 -20.36 -1.01
C ALA A 600 -10.11 -20.98 0.29
N ARG A 601 -8.80 -21.24 0.35
CA ARG A 601 -8.15 -21.72 1.56
C ARG A 601 -7.60 -20.52 2.32
N PHE A 602 -7.91 -20.43 3.61
CA PHE A 602 -7.50 -19.34 4.48
C PHE A 602 -7.01 -19.87 5.83
N GLN A 603 -6.32 -19.00 6.58
CA GLN A 603 -5.79 -19.28 7.89
C GLN A 603 -6.00 -18.10 8.85
N GLU A 604 -6.43 -18.42 10.07
CA GLU A 604 -6.67 -17.44 11.12
C GLU A 604 -6.12 -17.93 12.46
N PHE A 605 -5.54 -17.03 13.24
CA PHE A 605 -5.11 -17.29 14.61
C PHE A 605 -6.23 -16.89 15.57
N TRP A 606 -6.71 -17.84 16.35
CA TRP A 606 -7.81 -17.68 17.31
C TRP A 606 -7.25 -17.76 18.72
N THR A 607 -7.11 -16.60 19.37
CA THR A 607 -6.59 -16.49 20.73
C THR A 607 -7.72 -16.52 21.74
N PHE A 608 -7.63 -17.48 22.65
CA PHE A 608 -8.57 -17.68 23.74
C PHE A 608 -7.92 -17.27 25.06
N GLN A 609 -8.74 -16.72 25.94
CA GLN A 609 -8.36 -16.33 27.28
C GLN A 609 -9.23 -17.04 28.31
N ARG A 610 -8.61 -17.40 29.44
CA ARG A 610 -9.29 -17.97 30.58
C ARG A 610 -10.10 -16.88 31.31
N TRP A 611 -11.41 -17.05 31.42
CA TRP A 611 -12.33 -16.13 32.08
C TRP A 611 -13.23 -16.88 33.08
N GLY A 612 -13.05 -16.62 34.38
CA GLY A 612 -13.69 -17.40 35.44
C GLY A 612 -13.25 -18.86 35.35
N ASP A 613 -14.20 -19.78 35.15
CA ASP A 613 -13.95 -21.22 34.93
C ASP A 613 -14.08 -21.71 33.48
N GLN A 614 -14.18 -20.78 32.52
CA GLN A 614 -14.26 -21.07 31.10
C GLN A 614 -13.10 -20.48 30.29
N TRP A 615 -12.92 -20.98 29.08
CA TRP A 615 -12.12 -20.36 28.04
C TRP A 615 -13.04 -19.57 27.11
N ARG A 616 -12.66 -18.33 26.79
CA ARG A 616 -13.44 -17.46 25.90
C ARG A 616 -12.55 -16.88 24.82
N LEU A 617 -13.08 -16.77 23.61
CA LEU A 617 -12.41 -16.18 22.47
C LEU A 617 -12.18 -14.69 22.75
N ARG A 618 -10.92 -14.27 22.63
CA ARG A 618 -10.46 -12.91 22.87
C ARG A 618 -10.19 -12.18 21.56
N GLU A 619 -9.55 -12.83 20.60
CA GLU A 619 -9.02 -12.17 19.41
C GLU A 619 -8.91 -13.15 18.24
N ILE A 620 -9.09 -12.62 17.02
CA ILE A 620 -8.91 -13.36 15.77
C ILE A 620 -7.99 -12.54 14.86
N GLU A 621 -6.82 -13.08 14.53
CA GLU A 621 -5.84 -12.44 13.63
C GLU A 621 -5.75 -13.20 12.29
N GLN A 622 -5.68 -12.46 11.18
CA GLN A 622 -5.42 -13.06 9.87
C GLN A 622 -3.96 -13.55 9.78
N ALA A 623 -3.73 -14.65 9.05
CA ALA A 623 -2.40 -15.25 9.01
C ALA A 623 -1.31 -14.34 8.43
N GLY A 624 -1.66 -13.42 7.54
CA GLY A 624 -0.71 -12.42 7.02
C GLY A 624 -0.25 -11.38 8.04
N GLU A 625 -0.98 -11.21 9.15
CA GLU A 625 -0.81 -10.10 10.11
C GLU A 625 -0.28 -10.58 11.47
N SER A 626 -0.24 -11.90 11.68
CA SER A 626 0.12 -12.50 12.97
C SER A 626 1.57 -12.95 13.04
N ASP A 627 2.17 -12.74 14.22
CA ASP A 627 3.54 -13.15 14.57
C ASP A 627 3.57 -14.34 15.54
N LEU A 628 2.42 -14.94 15.83
CA LEU A 628 2.27 -15.98 16.84
C LEU A 628 3.08 -17.26 16.56
N LEU A 629 3.47 -17.51 15.30
CA LEU A 629 4.40 -18.59 14.95
C LEU A 629 5.85 -18.32 15.38
N LYS A 630 6.19 -17.06 15.69
CA LYS A 630 7.51 -16.63 16.16
C LYS A 630 7.55 -16.39 17.64
N GLU A 631 6.45 -15.89 18.21
CA GLU A 631 6.34 -15.65 19.65
C GLU A 631 6.63 -16.94 20.42
N GLU A 632 7.43 -16.83 21.47
CA GLU A 632 7.72 -17.97 22.32
C GLU A 632 6.54 -18.31 23.22
N ASN A 633 6.44 -19.58 23.62
CA ASN A 633 5.48 -19.96 24.64
C ASN A 633 5.97 -19.44 25.99
N PHE A 634 5.05 -19.04 26.84
CA PHE A 634 5.38 -18.43 28.12
C PHE A 634 4.76 -19.24 29.26
N VAL A 635 5.56 -19.54 30.28
CA VAL A 635 5.10 -20.12 31.55
C VAL A 635 5.86 -19.44 32.68
N GLU A 636 5.17 -18.75 33.57
CA GLU A 636 5.79 -17.91 34.60
C GLU A 636 6.58 -18.73 35.63
N SER A 637 6.11 -19.93 35.97
CA SER A 637 6.73 -20.79 36.98
C SER A 637 7.88 -21.67 36.47
N LEU A 638 8.20 -21.65 35.17
CA LEU A 638 9.23 -22.52 34.57
C LEU A 638 10.45 -21.70 34.13
N THR A 639 11.64 -22.26 34.37
CA THR A 639 12.89 -21.68 33.86
C THR A 639 13.08 -21.99 32.37
N ASP A 640 13.89 -21.18 31.68
CA ASP A 640 14.28 -21.44 30.27
C ASP A 640 14.96 -22.80 30.08
N GLU A 641 15.66 -23.30 31.09
CA GLU A 641 16.29 -24.62 31.08
C GLU A 641 15.26 -25.74 31.20
N THR A 642 14.30 -25.61 32.11
CA THR A 642 13.17 -26.53 32.24
C THR A 642 12.33 -26.58 30.97
N LEU A 643 12.04 -25.41 30.37
CA LEU A 643 11.33 -25.31 29.10
C LEU A 643 12.10 -26.01 27.97
N ARG A 644 13.42 -25.80 27.86
CA ARG A 644 14.26 -26.51 26.88
C ARG A 644 14.25 -28.02 27.09
N GLY A 645 14.25 -28.48 28.35
CA GLY A 645 14.10 -29.90 28.69
C GLY A 645 12.77 -30.49 28.22
N ILE A 646 11.65 -29.78 28.44
CA ILE A 646 10.32 -30.17 27.94
C ILE A 646 10.32 -30.22 26.40
N TYR A 647 11.05 -29.32 25.75
CA TYR A 647 11.18 -29.27 24.30
C TYR A 647 12.18 -30.26 23.70
N GLY A 648 12.87 -31.08 24.51
CA GLY A 648 14.06 -31.91 24.22
C GLY A 648 13.98 -32.96 23.11
N GLY A 649 13.12 -32.77 22.11
CA GLY A 649 13.16 -33.44 20.81
C GLY A 649 12.52 -32.60 19.68
N ALA A 650 12.53 -31.26 19.77
CA ALA A 650 11.88 -30.37 18.78
C ALA A 650 12.61 -29.03 18.48
N ALA A 651 13.78 -28.73 19.04
CA ALA A 651 14.50 -27.47 18.76
C ALA A 651 15.40 -27.64 17.51
N GLU A 652 15.40 -26.78 16.50
CA GLU A 652 16.16 -25.51 16.55
C GLU A 652 15.72 -24.39 15.56
N LYS A 653 14.53 -24.42 14.95
CA LYS A 653 14.12 -23.33 14.02
C LYS A 653 12.78 -22.70 14.36
N ALA A 654 12.82 -21.46 14.88
CA ALA A 654 11.67 -20.56 14.95
C ALA A 654 11.07 -20.32 13.55
N GLY A 655 9.76 -20.09 13.49
CA GLY A 655 9.05 -19.81 12.24
C GLY A 655 9.57 -18.54 11.55
N LYS A 656 9.49 -18.49 10.21
CA LYS A 656 9.75 -17.25 9.44
C LYS A 656 8.63 -16.23 9.69
N ALA A 657 8.97 -14.93 9.66
CA ALA A 657 8.02 -13.86 9.96
C ALA A 657 6.90 -13.81 8.94
N GLY A 658 5.74 -13.33 9.37
CA GLY A 658 4.79 -12.75 8.43
C GLY A 658 5.51 -11.66 7.61
N PRO A 659 5.15 -11.45 6.34
CA PRO A 659 5.85 -10.55 5.41
C PRO A 659 5.92 -9.07 5.84
N TRP A 660 5.32 -8.72 6.99
CA TRP A 660 5.14 -7.36 7.50
C TRP A 660 6.02 -7.00 8.70
N LEU A 661 6.81 -7.93 9.26
CA LEU A 661 7.76 -7.61 10.33
C LEU A 661 9.20 -7.49 9.85
N GLU A 662 9.81 -6.33 10.12
CA GLU A 662 11.26 -6.15 10.05
C GLU A 662 11.95 -6.93 11.18
N LYS A 663 13.08 -7.57 10.88
CA LYS A 663 13.86 -8.41 11.81
C LYS A 663 14.15 -7.78 13.19
N GLY A 664 14.16 -6.45 13.32
CA GLY A 664 14.45 -5.74 14.57
C GLY A 664 13.28 -5.62 15.56
N ALA A 665 12.03 -5.89 15.14
CA ALA A 665 10.87 -5.81 16.02
C ALA A 665 10.75 -7.04 16.95
N GLU A 666 11.17 -8.21 16.48
CA GLU A 666 11.08 -9.49 17.20
C GLU A 666 11.94 -9.53 18.47
N GLU A 667 13.14 -8.95 18.43
CA GLU A 667 14.03 -8.87 19.60
C GLU A 667 13.48 -7.94 20.69
N LYS A 668 12.63 -6.97 20.33
CA LYS A 668 12.03 -6.01 21.27
C LYS A 668 10.84 -6.61 22.02
N ALA A 669 9.98 -7.37 21.35
CA ALA A 669 8.82 -8.03 21.97
C ALA A 669 9.23 -8.94 23.15
N THR A 670 10.26 -9.76 22.95
CA THR A 670 10.78 -10.67 24.00
C THR A 670 11.38 -9.91 25.20
N ARG A 671 11.93 -8.71 24.99
CA ARG A 671 12.44 -7.85 26.09
C ARG A 671 11.31 -7.19 26.87
N ILE A 672 10.25 -6.77 26.18
CA ILE A 672 9.05 -6.18 26.79
C ILE A 672 8.38 -7.17 27.73
N ASP A 673 8.18 -8.42 27.29
CA ASP A 673 7.53 -9.44 28.13
C ASP A 673 8.34 -9.73 29.42
N ARG A 674 9.67 -9.82 29.33
CA ARG A 674 10.53 -10.00 30.52
C ARG A 674 10.45 -8.81 31.47
N MET A 675 10.42 -7.59 30.94
CA MET A 675 10.34 -6.37 31.74
C MET A 675 8.97 -6.23 32.41
N LEU A 676 7.88 -6.55 31.71
CA LEU A 676 6.54 -6.52 32.27
C LEU A 676 6.37 -7.50 33.43
N ASN A 677 6.96 -8.70 33.34
CA ASN A 677 6.92 -9.67 34.43
C ASN A 677 7.60 -9.14 35.70
N PHE A 678 8.70 -8.40 35.57
CA PHE A 678 9.32 -7.74 36.72
C PHE A 678 8.45 -6.59 37.25
N LEU A 679 7.98 -5.72 36.36
CA LEU A 679 7.26 -4.51 36.74
C LEU A 679 5.91 -4.82 37.40
N VAL A 680 5.16 -5.83 36.92
CA VAL A 680 3.82 -6.17 37.44
C VAL A 680 3.83 -6.67 38.89
N GLN A 681 4.98 -7.19 39.37
CA GLN A 681 5.15 -7.59 40.77
C GLN A 681 5.16 -6.37 41.71
N THR A 682 5.68 -5.25 41.23
CA THR A 682 5.81 -4.01 42.00
C THR A 682 4.63 -3.06 41.80
N ASP A 683 4.06 -3.03 40.59
CA ASP A 683 2.92 -2.18 40.24
C ASP A 683 2.00 -2.89 39.25
N LYS A 684 0.79 -3.20 39.71
CA LYS A 684 -0.22 -3.94 38.93
C LYS A 684 -0.66 -3.20 37.66
N LEU A 685 -0.37 -1.91 37.53
CA LEU A 685 -0.68 -1.11 36.34
C LEU A 685 0.10 -1.58 35.11
N TRP A 686 1.27 -2.19 35.30
CA TRP A 686 2.07 -2.82 34.24
C TRP A 686 1.51 -4.19 33.79
N ASN A 687 0.22 -4.42 33.96
CA ASN A 687 -0.41 -5.63 33.46
C ASN A 687 -0.62 -5.53 31.94
N ARG A 688 0.14 -6.33 31.18
CA ARG A 688 0.10 -6.40 29.70
C ARG A 688 -1.32 -6.40 29.14
N GLN A 689 -2.19 -7.24 29.71
CA GLN A 689 -3.55 -7.40 29.23
C GLN A 689 -4.37 -6.14 29.45
N GLN A 690 -4.34 -5.58 30.66
CA GLN A 690 -5.06 -4.35 30.96
C GLN A 690 -4.56 -3.19 30.09
N MET A 691 -3.25 -3.11 29.83
CA MET A 691 -2.67 -2.10 28.94
C MET A 691 -3.19 -2.22 27.51
N LEU A 692 -3.15 -3.43 26.92
CA LEU A 692 -3.63 -3.67 25.55
C LEU A 692 -5.14 -3.47 25.43
N GLU A 693 -5.92 -3.95 26.40
CA GLU A 693 -7.37 -3.79 26.40
C GLU A 693 -7.76 -2.32 26.56
N ARG A 694 -7.08 -1.60 27.46
CA ARG A 694 -7.24 -0.15 27.59
C ARG A 694 -6.94 0.55 26.28
N ALA A 695 -5.86 0.18 25.59
CA ALA A 695 -5.52 0.78 24.30
C ALA A 695 -6.60 0.54 23.24
N ARG A 696 -7.14 -0.68 23.14
CA ARG A 696 -8.25 -0.99 22.23
C ARG A 696 -9.51 -0.18 22.54
N GLN A 697 -9.88 -0.13 23.81
CA GLN A 697 -11.07 0.59 24.26
C GLN A 697 -10.96 2.09 23.98
N VAL A 698 -9.84 2.71 24.33
CA VAL A 698 -9.62 4.14 24.10
C VAL A 698 -9.58 4.43 22.60
N PHE A 699 -8.88 3.62 21.80
CA PHE A 699 -8.86 3.75 20.34
C PHE A 699 -10.27 3.73 19.74
N LEU A 700 -11.07 2.70 20.07
CA LEU A 700 -12.44 2.60 19.56
C LEU A 700 -13.31 3.76 20.03
N ARG A 701 -13.22 4.16 21.31
CA ARG A 701 -14.00 5.29 21.83
C ARG A 701 -13.64 6.62 21.15
N VAL A 702 -12.36 6.86 20.86
CA VAL A 702 -11.93 8.09 20.17
C VAL A 702 -12.47 8.12 18.75
N HIS A 703 -12.31 7.04 17.98
CA HIS A 703 -12.77 6.99 16.59
C HIS A 703 -14.31 6.97 16.49
N LEU A 704 -15.02 6.37 17.45
CA LEU A 704 -16.49 6.44 17.52
C LEU A 704 -16.97 7.83 17.96
N ALA A 705 -16.26 8.52 18.85
CA ALA A 705 -16.59 9.91 19.21
C ALA A 705 -16.36 10.87 18.04
N GLU A 706 -15.40 10.59 17.16
CA GLU A 706 -15.24 11.34 15.90
C GLU A 706 -16.43 11.17 14.94
N ASP A 707 -17.24 10.12 15.11
CA ASP A 707 -18.43 9.78 14.30
C ASP A 707 -19.69 10.49 14.81
N SER A 708 -19.88 10.58 16.13
CA SER A 708 -21.15 11.03 16.72
C SER A 708 -21.46 12.52 16.55
N THR A 709 -20.52 13.34 16.06
CA THR A 709 -20.61 14.82 15.98
C THR A 709 -20.92 15.55 17.30
N ASP A 710 -21.10 14.82 18.40
CA ASP A 710 -21.41 15.32 19.73
C ASP A 710 -20.13 15.40 20.58
N PRO A 711 -19.64 16.62 20.92
CA PRO A 711 -18.46 16.80 21.75
C PRO A 711 -18.54 16.12 23.13
N ALA A 712 -19.76 15.87 23.65
CA ALA A 712 -19.96 15.22 24.94
C ALA A 712 -19.62 13.71 24.90
N GLN A 713 -19.55 13.10 23.72
CA GLN A 713 -19.16 11.69 23.56
C GLN A 713 -17.65 11.47 23.51
N ALA A 714 -16.86 12.55 23.45
CA ALA A 714 -15.40 12.45 23.50
C ALA A 714 -14.94 11.81 24.83
N PRO A 715 -14.04 10.79 24.81
CA PRO A 715 -13.56 10.13 26.02
C PRO A 715 -12.50 10.97 26.75
N ILE A 716 -12.86 12.19 27.17
CA ILE A 716 -11.95 13.20 27.74
C ILE A 716 -11.21 12.67 28.97
N SER A 717 -11.88 11.88 29.81
CA SER A 717 -11.29 11.25 30.99
C SER A 717 -10.20 10.21 30.67
N ASP A 718 -10.16 9.73 29.43
CA ASP A 718 -9.21 8.71 28.99
C ASP A 718 -8.00 9.32 28.25
N LEU A 719 -7.99 10.63 28.05
CA LEU A 719 -7.01 11.35 27.23
C LEU A 719 -6.24 12.38 28.09
N PHE A 720 -4.96 12.58 27.77
CA PHE A 720 -4.20 13.71 28.31
C PHE A 720 -4.84 15.05 27.89
N PRO A 721 -4.68 16.13 28.69
CA PRO A 721 -5.38 17.39 28.45
C PRO A 721 -5.21 17.95 27.03
N GLU A 722 -4.00 17.87 26.46
CA GLU A 722 -3.72 18.38 25.11
C GLU A 722 -4.41 17.54 24.01
N PRO A 723 -4.25 16.20 23.93
CA PRO A 723 -5.06 15.38 23.03
C PRO A 723 -6.57 15.52 23.20
N ALA A 724 -7.05 15.65 24.44
CA ALA A 724 -8.47 15.81 24.74
C ALA A 724 -9.02 17.12 24.16
N ALA A 725 -8.33 18.24 24.41
CA ALA A 725 -8.70 19.54 23.85
C ALA A 725 -8.62 19.54 22.32
N GLY A 726 -7.61 18.88 21.74
CA GLY A 726 -7.47 18.71 20.30
C GLY A 726 -8.63 17.92 19.68
N LEU A 727 -9.08 16.84 20.33
CA LEU A 727 -10.22 16.04 19.88
C LEU A 727 -11.54 16.82 19.97
N GLN A 728 -11.81 17.46 21.12
CA GLN A 728 -13.02 18.29 21.30
C GLN A 728 -13.09 19.40 20.27
N LYS A 729 -11.99 20.11 20.02
CA LYS A 729 -11.92 21.15 19.01
C LYS A 729 -12.25 20.61 17.61
N LYS A 730 -11.70 19.44 17.24
CA LYS A 730 -11.99 18.80 15.95
C LYS A 730 -13.47 18.41 15.82
N ILE A 731 -14.07 17.86 16.87
CA ILE A 731 -15.50 17.48 16.86
C ILE A 731 -16.36 18.74 16.76
N HIS A 732 -16.05 19.79 17.49
CA HIS A 732 -16.79 21.05 17.43
C HIS A 732 -16.65 21.80 16.08
N GLU A 733 -15.45 21.82 15.48
CA GLU A 733 -15.24 22.35 14.12
C GLU A 733 -16.06 21.56 13.06
N ARG A 734 -16.25 20.26 13.29
CA ARG A 734 -17.06 19.38 12.44
C ARG A 734 -18.56 19.62 12.63
N GLU A 735 -19.01 19.72 13.87
CA GLU A 735 -20.37 20.09 14.25
C GLU A 735 -20.77 21.43 13.61
N THR A 736 -19.96 22.47 13.81
CA THR A 736 -20.20 23.81 13.26
C THR A 736 -20.14 23.87 11.73
N SER A 737 -19.31 23.04 11.10
CA SER A 737 -19.26 22.94 9.64
C SER A 737 -20.34 22.03 9.03
N GLY A 738 -21.10 21.31 9.88
CA GLY A 738 -22.10 20.31 9.50
C GLY A 738 -21.50 19.05 8.86
N VAL A 739 -20.19 18.79 9.06
CA VAL A 739 -19.46 17.67 8.46
C VAL A 739 -19.32 16.53 9.46
N ALA A 740 -19.83 15.35 9.16
CA ALA A 740 -19.71 14.14 9.97
C ALA A 740 -18.71 13.15 9.35
N ILE A 741 -18.03 12.35 10.18
CA ILE A 741 -17.17 11.25 9.72
C ILE A 741 -17.77 9.92 10.18
N GLU A 742 -18.47 9.27 9.28
CA GLU A 742 -18.94 7.90 9.49
C GLU A 742 -17.77 6.94 9.25
N TYR A 743 -17.31 6.29 10.31
CA TYR A 743 -16.52 5.09 10.10
C TYR A 743 -17.50 3.98 9.74
N ARG A 744 -17.18 3.23 8.68
CA ARG A 744 -17.69 1.91 8.29
C ARG A 744 -16.61 0.87 8.58
N ASN A 745 -17.00 -0.34 8.90
CA ASN A 745 -16.22 -1.52 9.25
C ASN A 745 -15.04 -1.33 10.24
N LEU A 746 -15.15 -0.46 11.26
CA LEU A 746 -14.09 -0.13 12.21
C LEU A 746 -13.86 -1.31 13.15
N CYS A 747 -12.66 -1.83 13.09
CA CYS A 747 -12.27 -2.94 13.93
C CYS A 747 -10.78 -2.89 14.16
N VAL A 748 -10.39 -3.09 15.42
CA VAL A 748 -9.01 -3.40 15.76
C VAL A 748 -8.74 -4.85 15.36
N ARG A 749 -7.80 -5.05 14.45
CA ARG A 749 -7.35 -6.39 14.03
C ARG A 749 -6.24 -6.93 14.92
N LYS A 750 -5.37 -6.04 15.40
CA LYS A 750 -4.25 -6.36 16.27
C LYS A 750 -3.88 -5.16 17.13
N ALA A 751 -3.52 -5.40 18.38
CA ALA A 751 -2.91 -4.40 19.24
C ALA A 751 -1.65 -5.00 19.88
N GLU A 752 -0.52 -4.33 19.69
CA GLU A 752 0.79 -4.83 20.10
C GLU A 752 1.58 -3.78 20.88
N LEU A 753 2.13 -4.16 22.03
CA LEU A 753 3.05 -3.30 22.78
C LEU A 753 4.40 -3.25 22.10
N ILE A 754 4.82 -2.06 21.69
CA ILE A 754 6.07 -1.84 20.97
C ILE A 754 7.14 -1.15 21.83
N LEU A 755 6.74 -0.48 22.92
CA LEU A 755 7.64 0.23 23.81
C LEU A 755 7.04 0.31 25.21
N ILE A 756 7.89 0.15 26.22
CA ILE A 756 7.58 0.42 27.62
C ILE A 756 8.75 1.21 28.22
N ARG A 757 8.42 2.27 28.95
CA ARG A 757 9.38 3.07 29.70
C ARG A 757 8.85 3.25 31.11
N ASN A 758 9.58 2.67 32.06
CA ASN A 758 9.35 2.87 33.47
C ASN A 758 10.42 3.80 34.03
N PHE A 759 10.02 4.81 34.80
CA PHE A 759 10.90 5.80 35.40
C PHE A 759 10.81 5.77 36.93
N SER A 760 11.80 6.33 37.61
CA SER A 760 11.76 6.52 39.07
C SER A 760 10.62 7.45 39.49
N ASP A 761 10.35 8.47 38.67
CA ASP A 761 9.16 9.30 38.73
C ASP A 761 8.02 8.63 37.96
N ARG A 762 7.08 8.00 38.68
CA ARG A 762 5.98 7.22 38.11
C ARG A 762 5.06 8.04 37.20
N THR A 763 5.03 9.37 37.33
CA THR A 763 4.22 10.24 36.45
C THR A 763 4.76 10.29 35.02
N LYS A 764 5.98 9.83 34.80
CA LYS A 764 6.62 9.74 33.48
C LYS A 764 6.50 8.36 32.85
N ASP A 765 5.94 7.39 33.58
CA ASP A 765 5.72 6.04 33.07
C ASP A 765 4.88 6.10 31.79
N GLU A 766 5.37 5.47 30.71
CA GLU A 766 4.67 5.44 29.43
C GLU A 766 4.82 4.10 28.72
N PHE A 767 3.82 3.75 27.91
CA PHE A 767 3.88 2.63 26.97
C PHE A 767 3.31 3.02 25.61
N THR A 768 3.84 2.44 24.54
CA THR A 768 3.34 2.66 23.18
C THR A 768 2.78 1.36 22.61
N VAL A 769 1.60 1.45 22.02
CA VAL A 769 0.89 0.37 21.34
C VAL A 769 0.81 0.68 19.84
N ARG A 770 1.19 -0.29 19.00
CA ARG A 770 0.83 -0.32 17.59
C ARG A 770 -0.55 -0.94 17.46
N ILE A 771 -1.51 -0.20 16.91
CA ILE A 771 -2.88 -0.66 16.67
C ILE A 771 -3.04 -0.79 15.16
N SER A 772 -3.21 -2.04 14.70
CA SER A 772 -3.59 -2.33 13.31
C SER A 772 -5.10 -2.48 13.27
N ALA A 773 -5.76 -1.61 12.53
CA ALA A 773 -7.21 -1.57 12.39
C ALA A 773 -7.60 -1.61 10.91
N HIS A 774 -8.89 -1.71 10.65
CA HIS A 774 -9.43 -1.35 9.35
C HIS A 774 -10.74 -0.62 9.53
N ALA A 775 -11.08 0.20 8.55
CA ALA A 775 -12.37 0.86 8.43
C ALA A 775 -12.54 1.30 6.97
N GLN A 776 -13.78 1.47 6.53
CA GLN A 776 -14.14 2.28 5.39
C GLN A 776 -14.57 3.65 5.93
N LYS A 777 -13.75 4.68 5.70
CA LYS A 777 -14.05 6.04 6.16
C LYS A 777 -14.96 6.77 5.17
N ILE A 778 -16.05 7.34 5.68
CA ILE A 778 -17.00 8.14 4.91
C ILE A 778 -17.11 9.51 5.58
N VAL A 779 -17.00 10.57 4.79
CA VAL A 779 -17.16 11.95 5.23
C VAL A 779 -18.43 12.49 4.60
N ARG A 780 -19.36 12.98 5.40
CA ARG A 780 -20.67 13.49 4.98
C ARG A 780 -20.88 14.92 5.42
N LYS A 781 -21.82 15.62 4.77
CA LYS A 781 -22.39 16.88 5.23
C LYS A 781 -23.90 16.84 5.02
N GLY A 782 -24.66 16.64 6.10
CA GLY A 782 -26.06 16.18 6.02
C GLY A 782 -26.14 14.85 5.24
N ASP A 783 -27.09 14.72 4.32
CA ASP A 783 -27.26 13.51 3.50
C ASP A 783 -26.22 13.34 2.38
N ARG A 784 -25.39 14.37 2.16
CA ARG A 784 -24.44 14.39 1.05
C ARG A 784 -23.10 13.80 1.46
N VAL A 785 -22.68 12.72 0.79
CA VAL A 785 -21.32 12.17 0.90
C VAL A 785 -20.31 13.10 0.22
N LEU A 786 -19.33 13.58 0.98
CA LEU A 786 -18.22 14.42 0.51
C LEU A 786 -17.03 13.58 0.04
N SER A 787 -16.75 12.48 0.73
CA SER A 787 -15.68 11.54 0.43
C SER A 787 -16.02 10.18 1.00
N GLU A 788 -15.82 9.11 0.25
CA GLU A 788 -16.05 7.74 0.71
C GLU A 788 -14.88 6.89 0.25
N GLN A 789 -14.27 6.14 1.17
CA GLN A 789 -13.33 5.09 0.79
C GLN A 789 -14.10 3.98 0.06
N PRO A 790 -13.60 3.48 -1.08
CA PRO A 790 -14.35 2.52 -1.89
C PRO A 790 -14.49 1.15 -1.21
N TYR A 791 -13.60 0.83 -0.28
CA TYR A 791 -13.56 -0.44 0.44
C TYR A 791 -13.10 -0.21 1.89
N VAL A 792 -13.33 -1.21 2.71
CA VAL A 792 -12.72 -1.34 4.03
C VAL A 792 -11.21 -1.39 3.86
N THR A 793 -10.51 -0.37 4.35
CA THR A 793 -9.08 -0.21 4.14
C THR A 793 -8.35 -0.47 5.46
N PRO A 794 -7.29 -1.31 5.46
CA PRO A 794 -6.44 -1.47 6.63
C PRO A 794 -5.61 -0.22 6.88
N PHE A 795 -5.37 0.10 8.14
CA PHE A 795 -4.48 1.17 8.56
C PHE A 795 -3.81 0.84 9.89
N GLU A 796 -2.70 1.52 10.19
CA GLU A 796 -1.95 1.35 11.43
C GLU A 796 -1.73 2.69 12.10
N GLU A 797 -1.84 2.69 13.43
CA GLU A 797 -1.55 3.85 14.27
C GLU A 797 -0.68 3.47 15.46
N TYR A 798 0.07 4.44 15.99
CA TYR A 798 0.95 4.27 17.14
C TYR A 798 0.50 5.19 18.27
N TRP A 799 0.04 4.61 19.36
CA TRP A 799 -0.59 5.31 20.47
C TRP A 799 0.27 5.19 21.72
N THR A 800 0.63 6.33 22.32
CA THR A 800 1.39 6.36 23.57
C THR A 800 0.48 6.71 24.74
N PHE A 801 0.53 5.90 25.78
CA PHE A 801 -0.23 6.02 27.01
C PHE A 801 0.74 6.35 28.13
N GLY A 802 0.53 7.49 28.79
CA GLY A 802 1.24 7.88 30.01
C GLY A 802 0.40 7.64 31.25
N ARG A 803 1.04 7.62 32.41
CA ARG A 803 0.38 7.56 33.71
C ARG A 803 -0.06 8.97 34.15
N LEU A 804 -1.35 9.11 34.48
CA LEU A 804 -1.92 10.30 35.11
C LEU A 804 -2.13 10.08 36.60
#